data_AF-F3G5X4-F1
#
_entry.id   AF-F3G5X4-F1
#
_cell.length_a   1.000
_cell.length_b   1.000
_cell.length_c   1.000
_cell.angle_alpha   90.00
_cell.angle_beta   90.00
_cell.angle_gamma   90.00
#
_symmetry.space_group_name_H-M   'P 1'
#
loop_
_entity.id
_entity.type
_entity.pdbx_description
1 polymer ?
#
loop_
_entity_poly.entity_id
_entity_poly.type
_entity_poly.pdbx_seq_one_letter_code
_entity_poly.pdbx_strand_id
1 'polypeptide(L)'
;MEWRKEINKGAIAQCALPHPRRCALGIGFGLTLMFVLNASAASSGSDGAARFNTAFIQGSDQPADLQEFLRSNSVLPGTYRVDIYVNRKLSGRRDIRFLKNPLSGLIEPCLSLEMLQSFGLDLSRLPSGEVSAQACFDLPARVEFARVDYQPGALRLTISVPQAVMSRGTRGYVAPELWDQGETAGFINYNFNGSRRRNKGLETDQYYVGLRNGLNVGAWRLRNESSLVGGSDRPWRYRSNRTFAQRDITTLKSQFTLGETFTDSQVFDSVRFRGAALASDDGMLSDSERAYAPVIRGIAETNATVEVRQNGFLLYSGSVSPGPFEIADIYPSGSNGDLSVSVIEADGRVRTFTQAYASLPIMVPAGSLRYSLAGGQVDNNDDQQASPAFASAALIYGLSERITGFAGAQLAEDYQAANIGAGVNTGLGAVSMDLTRSVSKVDRQARSGQSLRVRYANTLDVTDTTLAVAGYRYSTEQYRTLNQHVSDSGAQRRVLSSGLARDRLELSITQIVPGQSASLSLTASEQRYWNLPGKTRQLYLSYNAAWRSLNYSLSIERNEDFGRDGDASTDNRIALSVTLPLGSSPGSSRLSFNAVRDSRGEYNAQAGLNGQVLGDRDTFYSVQAGRDSTSGSFGAGKVSTSTAFGRFEAGYSQGQDYDAFSLSAAGSLVAHAGGVNLGQALGETFALVQVPDVGGARLKSFSNVETAGNGYAVLPYAQAYRTNWVSLDTRQLGADVDLENAITQIVPRRGAIPVVRFKANVGRRVQFELVRTDGSKVPLGA
;
A
#
# COMPACT_ATOMS: atom_id res chain seq x y z
N MET A 1 -20.92 56.69 13.33
CA MET A 1 -19.99 57.34 12.38
C MET A 1 -19.63 56.32 11.29
N GLU A 2 -20.28 56.25 10.12
CA GLU A 2 -21.14 57.24 9.43
C GLU A 2 -20.37 58.55 9.12
N TRP A 3 -20.28 59.11 7.91
CA TRP A 3 -20.84 58.83 6.56
C TRP A 3 -19.65 58.81 5.54
N ARG A 4 -19.63 58.19 4.34
CA ARG A 4 -20.58 57.84 3.25
C ARG A 4 -21.01 59.01 2.34
N LYS A 5 -20.36 59.17 1.16
CA LYS A 5 -20.85 59.66 -0.16
C LYS A 5 -19.65 60.00 -1.11
N GLU A 6 -19.74 60.12 -2.43
CA GLU A 6 -20.50 59.47 -3.54
C GLU A 6 -20.18 60.22 -4.86
N ILE A 7 -20.02 59.52 -6.01
CA ILE A 7 -20.38 59.99 -7.40
C ILE A 7 -19.59 61.23 -7.93
N ASN A 8 -19.15 61.41 -9.19
CA ASN A 8 -19.14 60.75 -10.52
C ASN A 8 -17.76 61.09 -11.16
N LYS A 9 -17.32 60.75 -12.39
CA LYS A 9 -17.81 60.08 -13.63
C LYS A 9 -16.57 59.32 -14.21
N GLY A 10 -16.39 58.83 -15.44
CA GLY A 10 -17.16 58.86 -16.69
C GLY A 10 -16.32 59.30 -17.90
N ALA A 11 -15.45 58.44 -18.43
CA ALA A 11 -14.72 58.64 -19.69
C ALA A 11 -14.47 57.29 -20.39
N ILE A 12 -14.63 57.24 -21.73
CA ILE A 12 -14.42 56.05 -22.56
C ILE A 12 -13.19 56.28 -23.43
N ALA A 13 -12.26 55.33 -23.45
CA ALA A 13 -11.12 55.33 -24.37
C ALA A 13 -10.85 53.90 -24.87
N GLN A 14 -11.35 53.58 -26.06
CA GLN A 14 -10.89 52.42 -26.81
C GLN A 14 -9.56 52.77 -27.48
N CYS A 15 -8.56 51.88 -27.39
CA CYS A 15 -7.38 51.91 -28.23
C CYS A 15 -7.32 50.62 -29.06
N ALA A 16 -7.18 50.76 -30.36
CA ALA A 16 -7.11 49.67 -31.32
C ALA A 16 -6.19 50.04 -32.49
N LEU A 17 -5.62 49.03 -33.14
CA LEU A 17 -4.80 49.12 -34.37
C LEU A 17 -3.42 49.81 -34.19
N PRO A 18 -2.44 49.61 -35.11
CA PRO A 18 -2.59 49.01 -36.44
C PRO A 18 -1.67 47.82 -36.81
N HIS A 19 -2.10 47.05 -37.80
CA HIS A 19 -1.20 46.32 -38.71
C HIS A 19 -0.48 47.31 -39.64
N PRO A 20 0.72 46.96 -40.15
CA PRO A 20 0.80 46.89 -41.61
C PRO A 20 1.68 45.77 -42.19
N ARG A 21 1.09 45.10 -43.18
CA ARG A 21 1.68 44.62 -44.46
C ARG A 21 2.78 43.54 -44.48
N ARG A 22 2.60 42.68 -45.49
CA ARG A 22 3.56 41.65 -45.94
C ARG A 22 4.79 42.31 -46.58
N CYS A 23 5.95 41.70 -46.42
CA CYS A 23 7.06 41.81 -47.37
C CYS A 23 7.51 40.39 -47.73
N ALA A 24 7.92 40.15 -48.99
CA ALA A 24 8.27 38.83 -49.48
C ALA A 24 9.75 38.78 -49.86
N LEU A 25 10.47 37.78 -49.36
CA LEU A 25 11.78 37.38 -49.85
C LEU A 25 11.88 35.86 -49.76
N GLY A 26 11.97 35.19 -50.91
CA GLY A 26 12.46 33.82 -50.98
C GLY A 26 13.98 33.83 -51.00
N ILE A 27 14.61 32.95 -50.23
CA ILE A 27 16.06 32.70 -50.28
C ILE A 27 16.23 31.19 -50.54
N GLY A 28 16.95 30.86 -51.60
CA GLY A 28 17.10 29.48 -52.07
C GLY A 28 18.05 28.65 -51.23
N PHE A 29 17.93 27.33 -51.35
CA PHE A 29 18.84 26.36 -50.75
C PHE A 29 20.21 26.40 -51.44
N GLY A 30 21.11 27.25 -50.96
CA GLY A 30 22.51 27.32 -51.41
C GLY A 30 23.38 26.28 -50.69
N LEU A 31 23.72 25.19 -51.37
CA LEU A 31 24.52 24.10 -50.80
C LEU A 31 26.03 24.38 -50.90
N THR A 32 26.61 25.08 -49.93
CA THR A 32 28.07 25.35 -49.87
C THR A 32 28.80 24.40 -48.92
N LEU A 33 29.42 23.37 -49.51
CA LEU A 33 30.18 22.34 -48.81
C LEU A 33 31.58 22.86 -48.42
N MET A 34 31.77 23.31 -47.18
CA MET A 34 33.07 23.81 -46.72
C MET A 34 33.91 22.68 -46.08
N PHE A 35 34.83 22.11 -46.86
CA PHE A 35 35.84 21.17 -46.37
C PHE A 35 36.84 21.86 -45.43
N VAL A 36 36.89 21.42 -44.17
CA VAL A 36 37.99 21.74 -43.24
C VAL A 36 38.87 20.50 -43.10
N LEU A 37 40.04 20.50 -43.76
CA LEU A 37 41.05 19.46 -43.56
C LEU A 37 41.74 19.65 -42.20
N ASN A 38 41.29 18.92 -41.18
CA ASN A 38 42.12 18.65 -40.01
C ASN A 38 42.95 17.39 -40.25
N ALA A 39 44.22 17.58 -40.63
CA ALA A 39 45.18 16.50 -40.81
C ALA A 39 45.70 16.00 -39.44
N SER A 40 44.89 15.21 -38.74
CA SER A 40 45.34 14.46 -37.56
C SER A 40 45.96 13.14 -38.00
N ALA A 41 47.30 13.08 -38.01
CA ALA A 41 48.03 11.86 -38.34
C ALA A 41 47.85 10.80 -37.24
N ALA A 42 46.84 9.94 -37.39
CA ALA A 42 46.68 8.74 -36.60
C ALA A 42 47.76 7.72 -37.01
N SER A 43 48.97 7.88 -36.48
CA SER A 43 49.97 6.83 -36.51
C SER A 43 49.41 5.61 -35.77
N SER A 44 49.51 4.44 -36.39
CA SER A 44 49.06 3.17 -35.80
C SER A 44 50.04 2.74 -34.70
N GLY A 45 49.95 3.39 -33.54
CA GLY A 45 50.60 2.95 -32.32
C GLY A 45 50.16 1.53 -32.00
N SER A 46 51.12 0.62 -31.89
CA SER A 46 50.87 -0.71 -31.35
C SER A 46 50.32 -0.58 -29.93
N ASP A 47 49.31 -1.39 -29.59
CA ASP A 47 48.62 -1.32 -28.31
C ASP A 47 49.53 -1.87 -27.19
N GLY A 48 50.43 -1.01 -26.73
CA GLY A 48 51.47 -1.32 -25.77
C GLY A 48 50.87 -1.47 -24.37
N ALA A 49 50.53 -2.71 -24.00
CA ALA A 49 49.95 -3.08 -22.71
C ALA A 49 50.51 -2.26 -21.55
N ALA A 50 49.61 -1.56 -20.83
CA ALA A 50 49.95 -0.51 -19.88
C ALA A 50 50.90 -1.01 -18.76
N ARG A 51 52.17 -0.59 -18.83
CA ARG A 51 53.20 -0.96 -17.85
C ARG A 51 53.14 -0.02 -16.65
N PHE A 52 52.51 -0.46 -15.57
CA PHE A 52 52.55 0.24 -14.28
C PHE A 52 53.97 0.26 -13.71
N ASN A 53 54.37 1.39 -13.11
CA ASN A 53 55.68 1.53 -12.49
C ASN A 53 55.71 0.83 -11.12
N THR A 54 56.31 -0.37 -11.06
CA THR A 54 56.38 -1.20 -9.85
C THR A 54 57.34 -0.68 -8.79
N ALA A 55 58.17 0.34 -9.07
CA ALA A 55 59.12 0.91 -8.11
C ALA A 55 58.46 1.62 -6.91
N PHE A 56 57.15 1.88 -6.97
CA PHE A 56 56.37 2.43 -5.85
C PHE A 56 55.75 1.35 -4.94
N ILE A 57 55.87 0.07 -5.28
CA ILE A 57 55.38 -1.04 -4.45
C ILE A 57 56.46 -1.39 -3.41
N GLN A 58 56.38 -0.78 -2.22
CA GLN A 58 57.24 -1.10 -1.09
C GLN A 58 56.60 -2.19 -0.22
N GLY A 59 57.34 -3.27 0.08
CA GLY A 59 57.00 -4.18 1.19
C GLY A 59 57.05 -5.70 0.95
N SER A 60 57.41 -6.18 -0.25
CA SER A 60 57.52 -7.63 -0.51
C SER A 60 58.52 -7.97 -1.62
N ASP A 61 59.09 -9.18 -1.57
CA ASP A 61 59.69 -9.81 -2.75
C ASP A 61 58.67 -9.89 -3.89
N GLN A 62 59.09 -9.60 -5.12
CA GLN A 62 58.15 -9.48 -6.25
C GLN A 62 57.75 -10.86 -6.79
N PRO A 63 56.44 -11.15 -6.94
CA PRO A 63 55.98 -12.32 -7.68
C PRO A 63 56.51 -12.35 -9.11
N ALA A 64 56.96 -13.52 -9.57
CA ALA A 64 57.71 -13.68 -10.82
C ALA A 64 56.92 -13.31 -12.11
N ASP A 65 55.59 -13.24 -12.05
CA ASP A 65 54.75 -12.79 -13.17
C ASP A 65 53.69 -11.77 -12.75
N LEU A 66 54.17 -10.55 -12.47
CA LEU A 66 53.30 -9.37 -12.35
C LEU A 66 52.76 -8.90 -13.71
N GLN A 67 53.32 -9.34 -14.84
CA GLN A 67 52.96 -8.79 -16.15
C GLN A 67 51.60 -9.28 -16.64
N GLU A 68 51.23 -10.54 -16.35
CA GLU A 68 49.90 -11.04 -16.69
C GLU A 68 48.80 -10.34 -15.86
N PHE A 69 49.07 -10.06 -14.57
CA PHE A 69 48.13 -9.38 -13.67
C PHE A 69 47.92 -7.89 -14.02
N LEU A 70 48.96 -7.22 -14.51
CA LEU A 70 48.92 -5.78 -14.84
C LEU A 70 48.26 -5.45 -16.21
N ARG A 71 47.83 -6.44 -17.00
CA ARG A 71 47.03 -6.16 -18.21
C ARG A 71 45.62 -5.71 -17.84
N SER A 72 45.05 -4.81 -18.62
CA SER A 72 43.62 -4.48 -18.57
C SER A 72 42.79 -5.75 -18.84
N ASN A 73 41.81 -6.02 -17.97
CA ASN A 73 40.97 -7.24 -17.95
C ASN A 73 41.74 -8.57 -17.75
N SER A 74 42.72 -8.59 -16.86
CA SER A 74 43.49 -9.77 -16.42
C SER A 74 42.68 -10.79 -15.58
N VAL A 75 41.63 -11.36 -16.16
CA VAL A 75 40.95 -12.58 -15.63
C VAL A 75 41.69 -13.81 -16.12
N LEU A 76 42.02 -14.76 -15.23
CA LEU A 76 42.50 -16.08 -15.66
C LEU A 76 41.31 -16.93 -16.16
N PRO A 77 41.49 -17.83 -17.15
CA PRO A 77 40.45 -18.79 -17.53
C PRO A 77 40.06 -19.67 -16.34
N GLY A 78 38.77 -19.77 -16.04
CA GLY A 78 38.30 -20.44 -14.83
C GLY A 78 36.81 -20.24 -14.57
N THR A 79 36.32 -20.73 -13.44
CA THR A 79 34.93 -20.52 -12.99
C THR A 79 34.93 -19.66 -11.75
N TYR A 80 34.22 -18.53 -11.79
CA TYR A 80 34.17 -17.54 -10.71
C TYR A 80 32.74 -17.34 -10.24
N ARG A 81 32.55 -17.28 -8.92
CA ARG A 81 31.26 -16.94 -8.30
C ARG A 81 31.08 -15.43 -8.31
N VAL A 82 30.26 -14.92 -9.23
CA VAL A 82 30.17 -13.48 -9.53
C VAL A 82 28.77 -12.90 -9.29
N ASP A 83 28.71 -11.65 -8.84
CA ASP A 83 27.49 -10.86 -8.74
C ASP A 83 27.12 -10.26 -10.10
N ILE A 84 25.98 -10.65 -10.63
CA ILE A 84 25.54 -10.30 -11.98
C ILE A 84 24.56 -9.13 -11.92
N TYR A 85 24.95 -7.99 -12.49
CA TYR A 85 24.17 -6.76 -12.55
C TYR A 85 23.67 -6.50 -13.98
N VAL A 86 22.38 -6.63 -14.23
CA VAL A 86 21.76 -6.38 -15.54
C VAL A 86 21.14 -4.99 -15.53
N ASN A 87 21.54 -4.13 -16.46
CA ASN A 87 21.08 -2.74 -16.57
C ASN A 87 21.15 -1.96 -15.24
N ARG A 88 22.21 -2.22 -14.45
CA ARG A 88 22.50 -1.71 -13.10
C ARG A 88 21.66 -2.29 -11.94
N LYS A 89 20.76 -3.26 -12.17
CA LYS A 89 20.05 -4.02 -11.12
C LYS A 89 20.77 -5.36 -10.86
N LEU A 90 20.99 -5.72 -9.60
CA LEU A 90 21.47 -7.08 -9.24
C LEU A 90 20.42 -8.12 -9.66
N SER A 91 20.82 -9.07 -10.49
CA SER A 91 19.99 -10.19 -10.98
C SER A 91 20.31 -11.52 -10.27
N GLY A 92 21.45 -11.60 -9.56
CA GLY A 92 21.80 -12.74 -8.71
C GLY A 92 23.31 -12.97 -8.65
N ARG A 93 23.73 -13.96 -7.83
CA ARG A 93 25.12 -14.41 -7.73
C ARG A 93 25.25 -15.85 -8.25
N ARG A 94 25.95 -16.07 -9.37
CA ARG A 94 26.13 -17.40 -9.99
C ARG A 94 27.58 -17.67 -10.35
N ASP A 95 27.91 -18.95 -10.51
CA ASP A 95 29.19 -19.39 -11.06
C ASP A 95 29.18 -19.18 -12.58
N ILE A 96 30.09 -18.33 -13.06
CA ILE A 96 30.27 -18.02 -14.49
C ILE A 96 31.63 -18.54 -14.91
N ARG A 97 31.67 -19.31 -16.01
CA ARG A 97 32.88 -19.84 -16.61
C ARG A 97 33.45 -18.81 -17.58
N PHE A 98 34.63 -18.29 -17.28
CA PHE A 98 35.39 -17.37 -18.12
C PHE A 98 36.32 -18.18 -19.04
N LEU A 99 36.23 -17.91 -20.35
CA LEU A 99 36.94 -18.63 -21.41
C LEU A 99 37.66 -17.65 -22.32
N LYS A 100 38.74 -18.09 -22.97
CA LYS A 100 39.39 -17.29 -24.02
C LYS A 100 38.52 -17.30 -25.29
N ASN A 101 38.00 -16.15 -25.68
CA ASN A 101 37.32 -16.00 -26.97
C ASN A 101 38.38 -16.07 -28.10
N PRO A 102 38.25 -16.98 -29.08
CA PRO A 102 39.24 -17.16 -30.13
C PRO A 102 39.27 -16.03 -31.17
N LEU A 103 38.24 -15.16 -31.20
CA LEU A 103 38.14 -14.04 -32.14
C LEU A 103 38.68 -12.73 -31.55
N SER A 104 38.35 -12.41 -30.29
CA SER A 104 38.85 -11.20 -29.60
C SER A 104 40.21 -11.41 -28.92
N GLY A 105 40.55 -12.67 -28.61
CA GLY A 105 41.72 -13.04 -27.80
C GLY A 105 41.56 -12.76 -26.29
N LEU A 106 40.45 -12.13 -25.87
CA LEU A 106 40.18 -11.75 -24.49
C LEU A 106 39.60 -12.93 -23.68
N ILE A 107 39.62 -12.80 -22.35
CA ILE A 107 38.96 -13.72 -21.43
C ILE A 107 37.56 -13.19 -21.11
N GLU A 108 36.54 -13.91 -21.57
CA GLU A 108 35.15 -13.46 -21.59
C GLU A 108 34.22 -14.44 -20.84
N PRO A 109 33.14 -13.94 -20.22
CA PRO A 109 32.17 -14.77 -19.51
C PRO A 109 31.29 -15.56 -20.48
N CYS A 110 31.29 -16.89 -20.36
CA CYS A 110 30.40 -17.76 -21.13
C CYS A 110 28.96 -17.66 -20.61
N LEU A 111 28.14 -16.84 -21.27
CA LEU A 111 26.71 -16.69 -20.99
C LEU A 111 25.90 -17.66 -21.87
N SER A 112 25.05 -18.52 -21.31
CA SER A 112 24.12 -19.34 -22.11
C SER A 112 22.83 -18.57 -22.44
N LEU A 113 22.08 -19.02 -23.45
CA LEU A 113 20.74 -18.46 -23.73
C LEU A 113 19.81 -18.55 -22.51
N GLU A 114 19.87 -19.67 -21.76
CA GLU A 114 19.10 -19.88 -20.53
C GLU A 114 19.47 -18.85 -19.45
N MET A 115 20.77 -18.57 -19.25
CA MET A 115 21.21 -17.51 -18.34
C MET A 115 20.66 -16.15 -18.79
N LEU A 116 20.79 -15.80 -20.06
CA LEU A 116 20.31 -14.53 -20.62
C LEU A 116 18.78 -14.38 -20.49
N GLN A 117 18.02 -15.45 -20.71
CA GLN A 117 16.58 -15.48 -20.50
C GLN A 117 16.23 -15.30 -19.01
N SER A 118 16.96 -15.95 -18.09
CA SER A 118 16.81 -15.75 -16.64
C SER A 118 17.17 -14.32 -16.19
N PHE A 119 18.06 -13.66 -16.93
CA PHE A 119 18.42 -12.25 -16.77
C PHE A 119 17.38 -11.28 -17.37
N GLY A 120 16.32 -11.80 -17.99
CA GLY A 120 15.19 -11.03 -18.50
C GLY A 120 15.24 -10.70 -20.00
N LEU A 121 16.18 -11.28 -20.75
CA LEU A 121 16.27 -11.10 -22.20
C LEU A 121 15.12 -11.84 -22.92
N ASP A 122 14.46 -11.17 -23.85
CA ASP A 122 13.40 -11.76 -24.66
C ASP A 122 14.01 -12.44 -25.89
N LEU A 123 14.19 -13.77 -25.80
CA LEU A 123 14.80 -14.55 -26.87
C LEU A 123 14.04 -14.46 -28.21
N SER A 124 12.73 -14.14 -28.18
CA SER A 124 11.93 -13.95 -29.40
C SER A 124 12.25 -12.66 -30.18
N ARG A 125 13.02 -11.74 -29.58
CA ARG A 125 13.46 -10.47 -30.19
C ARG A 125 14.94 -10.46 -30.58
N LEU A 126 15.64 -11.58 -30.42
CA LEU A 126 16.99 -11.74 -30.95
C LEU A 126 16.92 -12.00 -32.46
N PRO A 127 17.87 -11.47 -33.26
CA PRO A 127 17.91 -11.73 -34.70
C PRO A 127 18.09 -13.24 -34.95
N SER A 128 17.21 -13.81 -35.78
CA SER A 128 17.13 -15.25 -36.01
C SER A 128 18.35 -15.77 -36.78
N GLY A 129 19.26 -16.41 -36.07
CA GLY A 129 20.33 -17.25 -36.60
C GLY A 129 20.49 -18.50 -35.74
N GLU A 130 21.18 -19.51 -36.26
CA GLU A 130 21.35 -20.80 -35.57
C GLU A 130 22.15 -20.64 -34.26
N VAL A 131 21.47 -20.62 -33.12
CA VAL A 131 22.11 -20.67 -31.81
C VAL A 131 22.01 -22.09 -31.25
N SER A 132 23.12 -22.82 -31.29
CA SER A 132 23.23 -24.07 -30.53
C SER A 132 23.02 -23.81 -29.04
N ALA A 133 22.09 -24.54 -28.42
CA ALA A 133 21.68 -24.36 -27.03
C ALA A 133 22.80 -24.59 -25.98
N GLN A 134 23.99 -25.05 -26.41
CA GLN A 134 25.13 -25.36 -25.56
C GLN A 134 26.36 -24.46 -25.82
N ALA A 135 26.27 -23.49 -26.75
CA ALA A 135 27.34 -22.54 -27.02
C ALA A 135 27.30 -21.33 -26.07
N CYS A 136 28.46 -20.71 -25.81
CA CYS A 136 28.54 -19.40 -25.18
C CYS A 136 27.96 -18.35 -26.15
N PHE A 137 26.94 -17.61 -25.73
CA PHE A 137 26.30 -16.58 -26.55
C PHE A 137 27.07 -15.27 -26.45
N ASP A 138 27.67 -14.86 -27.56
CA ASP A 138 28.31 -13.55 -27.72
C ASP A 138 27.25 -12.44 -27.76
N LEU A 139 26.90 -11.94 -26.56
CA LEU A 139 25.87 -10.92 -26.39
C LEU A 139 26.27 -9.58 -27.06
N PRO A 140 27.50 -9.04 -26.92
CA PRO A 140 27.90 -7.82 -27.61
C PRO A 140 27.89 -7.92 -29.15
N ALA A 141 28.27 -9.05 -29.74
CA ALA A 141 28.27 -9.20 -31.21
C ALA A 141 26.87 -9.49 -31.79
N ARG A 142 25.93 -10.00 -30.99
CA ARG A 142 24.57 -10.38 -31.45
C ARG A 142 23.49 -9.37 -31.08
N VAL A 143 23.74 -8.42 -30.18
CA VAL A 143 22.79 -7.38 -29.76
C VAL A 143 23.48 -6.02 -29.80
N GLU A 144 23.04 -5.16 -30.71
CA GLU A 144 23.57 -3.80 -30.85
C GLU A 144 23.47 -3.02 -29.52
N PHE A 145 24.50 -2.23 -29.20
CA PHE A 145 24.65 -1.51 -27.93
C PHE A 145 24.67 -2.37 -26.64
N ALA A 146 24.62 -3.71 -26.73
CA ALA A 146 24.87 -4.54 -25.56
C ALA A 146 26.35 -4.48 -25.16
N ARG A 147 26.61 -4.57 -23.85
CA ARG A 147 27.97 -4.58 -23.28
C ARG A 147 28.03 -5.55 -22.11
N VAL A 148 29.17 -6.21 -21.97
CA VAL A 148 29.48 -7.07 -20.84
C VAL A 148 30.83 -6.63 -20.28
N ASP A 149 30.83 -6.22 -19.01
CA ASP A 149 31.98 -5.69 -18.28
C ASP A 149 32.17 -6.53 -17.01
N TYR A 150 33.40 -6.97 -16.73
CA TYR A 150 33.71 -7.74 -15.53
C TYR A 150 34.79 -7.07 -14.71
N GLN A 151 34.53 -6.94 -13.41
CA GLN A 151 35.32 -6.19 -12.45
C GLN A 151 35.89 -7.18 -11.41
N PRO A 152 37.11 -7.72 -11.60
CA PRO A 152 37.61 -8.84 -10.81
C PRO A 152 37.71 -8.53 -9.32
N GLY A 153 38.22 -7.35 -8.97
CA GLY A 153 38.36 -6.88 -7.57
C GLY A 153 37.04 -6.66 -6.83
N ALA A 154 35.89 -6.75 -7.51
CA ALA A 154 34.56 -6.71 -6.91
C ALA A 154 33.75 -8.00 -7.16
N LEU A 155 34.34 -9.01 -7.83
CA LEU A 155 33.67 -10.20 -8.39
C LEU A 155 32.35 -9.85 -9.10
N ARG A 156 32.29 -8.70 -9.79
CA ARG A 156 31.05 -8.15 -10.36
C ARG A 156 31.05 -8.26 -11.87
N LEU A 157 29.98 -8.83 -12.42
CA LEU A 157 29.69 -8.91 -13.85
C LEU A 157 28.54 -7.95 -14.20
N THR A 158 28.84 -6.85 -14.90
CA THR A 158 27.86 -5.86 -15.35
C THR A 158 27.46 -6.12 -16.80
N ILE A 159 26.19 -6.40 -17.03
CA ILE A 159 25.58 -6.63 -18.33
C ILE A 159 24.66 -5.45 -18.66
N SER A 160 24.91 -4.75 -19.75
CA SER A 160 24.07 -3.67 -20.27
C SER A 160 23.40 -4.14 -21.56
N VAL A 161 22.08 -4.00 -21.69
CA VAL A 161 21.32 -4.46 -22.86
C VAL A 161 20.16 -3.51 -23.18
N PRO A 162 19.91 -3.16 -24.46
CA PRO A 162 18.77 -2.32 -24.83
C PRO A 162 17.43 -2.86 -24.34
N GLN A 163 16.61 -1.98 -23.76
CA GLN A 163 15.26 -2.33 -23.28
C GLN A 163 14.32 -2.90 -24.37
N ALA A 164 14.62 -2.66 -25.65
CA ALA A 164 13.86 -3.17 -26.78
C ALA A 164 13.90 -4.72 -26.89
N VAL A 165 15.04 -5.34 -26.57
CA VAL A 165 15.20 -6.82 -26.54
C VAL A 165 14.99 -7.42 -25.15
N MET A 166 14.69 -6.59 -24.14
CA MET A 166 14.29 -7.07 -22.82
C MET A 166 12.81 -7.47 -22.80
N SER A 167 12.48 -8.51 -22.05
CA SER A 167 11.09 -8.87 -21.76
C SER A 167 10.38 -7.74 -21.02
N ARG A 168 9.12 -7.47 -21.44
CA ARG A 168 8.30 -6.42 -20.84
C ARG A 168 7.85 -6.88 -19.45
N GLY A 169 8.38 -6.24 -18.39
CA GLY A 169 8.07 -6.57 -16.99
C GLY A 169 9.29 -6.66 -16.05
N THR A 170 10.52 -6.51 -16.55
CA THR A 170 11.75 -6.80 -15.76
C THR A 170 12.13 -5.79 -14.65
N ARG A 171 11.52 -4.59 -14.62
CA ARG A 171 11.58 -3.71 -13.43
C ARG A 171 10.63 -4.29 -12.36
N GLY A 172 11.08 -4.30 -11.10
CA GLY A 172 10.33 -4.91 -10.00
C GLY A 172 10.33 -6.44 -9.96
N TYR A 173 10.30 -7.13 -11.10
CA TYR A 173 10.21 -8.60 -11.17
C TYR A 173 11.30 -9.32 -10.37
N VAL A 174 10.89 -10.41 -9.73
CA VAL A 174 11.71 -11.35 -8.97
C VAL A 174 11.28 -12.77 -9.33
N ALA A 175 12.22 -13.62 -9.71
CA ALA A 175 11.96 -14.99 -10.15
C ALA A 175 11.32 -15.84 -9.03
N PRO A 176 10.35 -16.73 -9.32
CA PRO A 176 9.63 -17.50 -8.30
C PRO A 176 10.49 -18.44 -7.45
N GLU A 177 11.66 -18.86 -7.93
CA GLU A 177 12.64 -19.63 -7.14
C GLU A 177 13.15 -18.85 -5.91
N LEU A 178 13.10 -17.52 -5.96
CA LEU A 178 13.53 -16.63 -4.87
C LEU A 178 12.40 -16.33 -3.86
N TRP A 179 11.15 -16.74 -4.14
CA TRP A 179 10.00 -16.44 -3.28
C TRP A 179 9.98 -17.36 -2.06
N ASP A 180 10.41 -16.82 -0.93
CA ASP A 180 10.52 -17.52 0.35
C ASP A 180 9.13 -17.86 0.94
N GLN A 181 8.92 -19.13 1.27
CA GLN A 181 7.72 -19.60 1.95
C GLN A 181 7.72 -19.28 3.45
N GLY A 182 8.87 -18.92 4.02
CA GLY A 182 9.05 -18.68 5.44
C GLY A 182 8.92 -19.92 6.31
N GLU A 183 9.14 -19.72 7.61
CA GLU A 183 9.16 -20.80 8.61
C GLU A 183 7.75 -21.16 9.11
N THR A 184 7.66 -22.29 9.80
CA THR A 184 6.45 -22.69 10.54
C THR A 184 6.35 -21.85 11.82
N ALA A 185 5.30 -21.03 11.91
CA ALA A 185 5.10 -20.09 13.02
C ALA A 185 3.60 -19.79 13.22
N GLY A 186 3.21 -19.61 14.47
CA GLY A 186 1.89 -19.13 14.88
C GLY A 186 1.95 -17.68 15.35
N PHE A 187 0.87 -16.91 15.19
CA PHE A 187 0.79 -15.54 15.71
C PHE A 187 -0.63 -15.15 16.13
N ILE A 188 -0.68 -14.23 17.09
CA ILE A 188 -1.88 -13.52 17.53
C ILE A 188 -1.57 -12.03 17.42
N ASN A 189 -2.26 -11.33 16.52
CA ASN A 189 -2.22 -9.88 16.41
C ASN A 189 -3.48 -9.31 17.05
N TYR A 190 -3.34 -8.59 18.16
CA TYR A 190 -4.45 -8.08 18.96
C TYR A 190 -4.64 -6.56 18.80
N ASN A 191 -5.88 -6.11 18.92
CA ASN A 191 -6.25 -4.71 19.10
C ASN A 191 -7.35 -4.62 20.16
N PHE A 192 -7.01 -4.12 21.35
CA PHE A 192 -7.94 -3.87 22.44
C PHE A 192 -8.31 -2.39 22.51
N ASN A 193 -9.59 -2.09 22.73
CA ASN A 193 -10.09 -0.76 23.04
C ASN A 193 -11.18 -0.88 24.11
N GLY A 194 -10.95 -0.30 25.29
CA GLY A 194 -11.95 -0.09 26.33
C GLY A 194 -12.30 1.39 26.49
N SER A 195 -13.57 1.71 26.71
CA SER A 195 -14.00 3.04 27.15
C SER A 195 -15.04 2.94 28.27
N ARG A 196 -14.87 3.75 29.30
CA ARG A 196 -15.79 3.93 30.43
C ARG A 196 -16.32 5.35 30.38
N ARG A 197 -17.64 5.54 30.36
CA ARG A 197 -18.27 6.86 30.27
C ARG A 197 -19.32 6.98 31.36
N ARG A 198 -19.34 8.11 32.06
CA ARG A 198 -20.39 8.47 33.01
C ARG A 198 -20.99 9.79 32.58
N ASN A 199 -22.28 9.82 32.28
CA ASN A 199 -23.02 11.04 31.89
C ASN A 199 -24.29 11.15 32.73
N LYS A 200 -24.47 12.27 33.44
CA LYS A 200 -25.62 12.53 34.34
C LYS A 200 -25.90 11.42 35.36
N GLY A 201 -24.84 10.75 35.80
CA GLY A 201 -24.89 9.64 36.75
C GLY A 201 -25.15 8.25 36.14
N LEU A 202 -25.51 8.14 34.86
CA LEU A 202 -25.56 6.87 34.14
C LEU A 202 -24.13 6.45 33.74
N GLU A 203 -23.78 5.18 33.94
CA GLU A 203 -22.44 4.63 33.69
C GLU A 203 -22.47 3.52 32.62
N THR A 204 -21.74 3.75 31.53
CA THR A 204 -21.65 2.86 30.38
C THR A 204 -20.17 2.49 30.12
N ASP A 205 -19.81 1.26 30.45
CA ASP A 205 -18.57 0.62 30.02
C ASP A 205 -18.74 -0.05 28.65
N GLN A 206 -17.70 -0.03 27.82
CA GLN A 206 -17.66 -0.64 26.49
C GLN A 206 -16.26 -1.23 26.24
N TYR A 207 -16.19 -2.49 25.82
CA TYR A 207 -14.95 -3.21 25.56
C TYR A 207 -14.97 -3.90 24.19
N TYR A 208 -13.85 -3.78 23.48
CA TYR A 208 -13.58 -4.44 22.20
C TYR A 208 -12.22 -5.12 22.25
N VAL A 209 -12.15 -6.40 21.84
CA VAL A 209 -10.90 -7.07 21.47
C VAL A 209 -11.05 -7.59 20.05
N GLY A 210 -10.32 -7.01 19.10
CA GLY A 210 -10.12 -7.59 17.77
C GLY A 210 -8.89 -8.51 17.77
N LEU A 211 -9.04 -9.72 17.25
CA LEU A 211 -7.97 -10.72 17.12
C LEU A 211 -7.81 -11.13 15.65
N ARG A 212 -6.58 -11.04 15.14
CA ARG A 212 -6.19 -11.67 13.88
C ARG A 212 -5.15 -12.75 14.21
N ASN A 213 -5.62 -13.99 14.21
CA ASN A 213 -4.85 -15.17 14.54
C ASN A 213 -4.35 -15.83 13.24
N GLY A 214 -3.16 -16.40 13.25
CA GLY A 214 -2.64 -17.13 12.10
C GLY A 214 -1.69 -18.25 12.47
N LEU A 215 -1.66 -19.28 11.63
CA LEU A 215 -0.69 -20.37 11.68
C LEU A 215 -0.16 -20.62 10.27
N ASN A 216 1.15 -20.61 10.12
CA ASN A 216 1.84 -20.97 8.90
C ASN A 216 2.43 -22.37 9.04
N VAL A 217 2.17 -23.26 8.08
CA VAL A 217 2.77 -24.60 8.01
C VAL A 217 3.22 -24.84 6.56
N GLY A 218 4.52 -24.68 6.31
CA GLY A 218 5.07 -24.63 4.96
C GLY A 218 4.38 -23.55 4.12
N ALA A 219 3.87 -23.93 2.94
CA ALA A 219 3.15 -23.02 2.03
C ALA A 219 1.69 -22.71 2.45
N TRP A 220 1.11 -23.42 3.44
CA TRP A 220 -0.26 -23.17 3.90
C TRP A 220 -0.32 -22.07 4.96
N ARG A 221 -1.31 -21.18 4.83
CA ARG A 221 -1.58 -20.04 5.72
C ARG A 221 -2.99 -20.16 6.30
N LEU A 222 -3.13 -20.73 7.50
CA LEU A 222 -4.39 -20.67 8.24
C LEU A 222 -4.54 -19.29 8.87
N ARG A 223 -5.72 -18.69 8.76
CA ARG A 223 -6.08 -17.38 9.31
C ARG A 223 -7.45 -17.44 9.96
N ASN A 224 -7.58 -16.80 11.12
CA ASN A 224 -8.85 -16.54 11.78
C ASN A 224 -8.90 -15.05 12.16
N GLU A 225 -9.97 -14.38 11.78
CA GLU A 225 -10.29 -13.04 12.27
C GLU A 225 -11.51 -13.13 13.17
N SER A 226 -11.37 -12.67 14.40
CA SER A 226 -12.45 -12.70 15.39
C SER A 226 -12.50 -11.42 16.20
N SER A 227 -13.66 -11.14 16.80
CA SER A 227 -13.85 -10.05 17.75
C SER A 227 -14.61 -10.51 18.98
N LEU A 228 -14.32 -9.85 20.11
CA LEU A 228 -15.06 -9.96 21.37
C LEU A 228 -15.55 -8.57 21.73
N VAL A 229 -16.86 -8.42 21.93
CA VAL A 229 -17.52 -7.17 22.35
C VAL A 229 -18.27 -7.39 23.65
N GLY A 230 -18.20 -6.46 24.59
CA GLY A 230 -19.00 -6.46 25.83
C GLY A 230 -19.11 -5.05 26.44
N GLY A 231 -19.91 -4.89 27.48
CA GLY A 231 -20.10 -3.60 28.17
C GLY A 231 -21.33 -3.60 29.09
N SER A 232 -21.66 -2.46 29.70
CA SER A 232 -22.85 -2.32 30.58
C SER A 232 -24.13 -2.74 29.86
N ASP A 233 -24.31 -2.26 28.63
CA ASP A 233 -25.54 -2.44 27.83
C ASP A 233 -25.45 -3.61 26.83
N ARG A 234 -24.38 -4.41 26.86
CA ARG A 234 -24.12 -5.47 25.88
C ARG A 234 -23.46 -6.70 26.52
N PRO A 235 -24.10 -7.89 26.50
CA PRO A 235 -23.46 -9.11 26.99
C PRO A 235 -22.23 -9.46 26.14
N TRP A 236 -21.24 -10.10 26.77
CA TRP A 236 -20.01 -10.53 26.11
C TRP A 236 -20.30 -11.48 24.95
N ARG A 237 -20.08 -11.01 23.71
CA ARG A 237 -20.28 -11.77 22.48
C ARG A 237 -18.94 -11.93 21.76
N TYR A 238 -18.40 -13.15 21.78
CA TYR A 238 -17.35 -13.56 20.86
C TYR A 238 -17.94 -13.83 19.47
N ARG A 239 -17.18 -13.53 18.41
CA ARG A 239 -17.53 -13.85 17.03
C ARG A 239 -16.28 -14.18 16.21
N SER A 240 -16.27 -15.33 15.53
CA SER A 240 -15.44 -15.54 14.34
C SER A 240 -16.07 -14.77 13.18
N ASN A 241 -15.35 -13.79 12.64
CA ASN A 241 -15.79 -13.05 11.46
C ASN A 241 -15.48 -13.85 10.18
N ARG A 242 -14.29 -14.47 10.12
CA ARG A 242 -13.89 -15.44 9.09
C ARG A 242 -12.75 -16.34 9.56
N THR A 243 -12.81 -17.61 9.19
CA THR A 243 -11.70 -18.58 9.28
C THR A 243 -11.44 -19.22 7.92
N PHE A 244 -10.20 -19.11 7.41
CA PHE A 244 -9.81 -19.63 6.10
C PHE A 244 -8.35 -20.10 6.07
N ALA A 245 -8.06 -21.06 5.19
CA ALA A 245 -6.71 -21.47 4.83
C ALA A 245 -6.42 -21.03 3.39
N GLN A 246 -5.33 -20.30 3.16
CA GLN A 246 -4.88 -19.89 1.82
C GLN A 246 -3.50 -20.44 1.47
N ARG A 247 -3.23 -20.59 0.18
CA ARG A 247 -1.94 -21.00 -0.40
C ARG A 247 -1.79 -20.44 -1.81
N ASP A 248 -0.57 -20.07 -2.19
CA ASP A 248 -0.26 -19.64 -3.55
C ASP A 248 -0.01 -20.79 -4.54
N ILE A 249 -0.54 -20.64 -5.75
CA ILE A 249 -0.31 -21.51 -6.90
C ILE A 249 0.51 -20.72 -7.93
N THR A 250 1.83 -20.80 -7.81
CA THR A 250 2.81 -20.06 -8.63
C THR A 250 2.63 -20.27 -10.13
N THR A 251 2.30 -21.48 -10.58
CA THR A 251 2.09 -21.81 -12.00
C THR A 251 0.90 -21.08 -12.63
N LEU A 252 -0.13 -20.77 -11.83
CA LEU A 252 -1.32 -20.02 -12.26
C LEU A 252 -1.27 -18.55 -11.84
N LYS A 253 -0.17 -18.10 -11.20
CA LYS A 253 -0.05 -16.79 -10.54
C LYS A 253 -1.26 -16.40 -9.68
N SER A 254 -1.73 -17.32 -8.84
CA SER A 254 -3.03 -17.22 -8.18
C SER A 254 -2.98 -17.59 -6.70
N GLN A 255 -3.88 -17.02 -5.89
CA GLN A 255 -4.19 -17.53 -4.55
C GLN A 255 -5.33 -18.55 -4.62
N PHE A 256 -5.18 -19.64 -3.89
CA PHE A 256 -6.23 -20.61 -3.60
C PHE A 256 -6.62 -20.52 -2.13
N THR A 257 -7.91 -20.35 -1.84
CA THR A 257 -8.44 -20.10 -0.49
C THR A 257 -9.59 -21.06 -0.20
N LEU A 258 -9.57 -21.67 0.99
CA LEU A 258 -10.59 -22.57 1.51
C LEU A 258 -11.14 -22.06 2.84
N GLY A 259 -12.45 -22.14 3.04
CA GLY A 259 -13.14 -21.69 4.26
C GLY A 259 -13.98 -20.44 4.04
N GLU A 260 -14.04 -19.57 5.03
CA GLU A 260 -14.89 -18.37 5.06
C GLU A 260 -14.16 -17.18 4.43
N THR A 261 -14.65 -16.68 3.30
CA THR A 261 -14.02 -15.60 2.54
C THR A 261 -15.04 -14.77 1.76
N PHE A 262 -14.58 -13.84 0.94
CA PHE A 262 -15.40 -13.01 0.04
C PHE A 262 -15.04 -13.30 -1.43
N THR A 263 -16.01 -13.15 -2.33
CA THR A 263 -15.74 -13.16 -3.78
C THR A 263 -14.95 -11.93 -4.21
N ASP A 264 -14.25 -11.98 -5.35
CA ASP A 264 -13.74 -10.76 -5.98
C ASP A 264 -14.89 -9.74 -6.22
N SER A 265 -14.51 -8.47 -6.24
CA SER A 265 -15.41 -7.32 -6.12
C SER A 265 -15.30 -6.32 -7.29
N GLN A 266 -14.56 -6.68 -8.34
CA GLN A 266 -14.35 -5.80 -9.51
C GLN A 266 -15.58 -5.84 -10.44
N VAL A 267 -15.98 -7.05 -10.85
CA VAL A 267 -17.07 -7.29 -11.82
C VAL A 267 -18.45 -7.35 -11.17
N PHE A 268 -18.55 -7.99 -10.00
CA PHE A 268 -19.79 -8.12 -9.22
C PHE A 268 -19.65 -7.45 -7.86
N ASP A 269 -20.77 -7.27 -7.17
CA ASP A 269 -20.76 -6.86 -5.77
C ASP A 269 -20.40 -8.07 -4.90
N SER A 270 -19.51 -7.87 -3.93
CA SER A 270 -18.89 -8.96 -3.17
C SER A 270 -19.88 -9.72 -2.28
N VAL A 271 -19.70 -11.05 -2.24
CA VAL A 271 -20.55 -11.97 -1.47
C VAL A 271 -19.66 -12.68 -0.45
N ARG A 272 -20.09 -12.74 0.82
CA ARG A 272 -19.43 -13.54 1.87
C ARG A 272 -19.89 -14.99 1.75
N PHE A 273 -18.97 -15.94 1.81
CA PHE A 273 -19.29 -17.34 1.62
C PHE A 273 -18.32 -18.29 2.34
N ARG A 274 -18.79 -19.51 2.61
CA ARG A 274 -17.97 -20.63 3.06
C ARG A 274 -17.80 -21.62 1.91
N GLY A 275 -16.56 -21.86 1.46
CA GLY A 275 -16.30 -22.71 0.30
C GLY A 275 -14.85 -22.66 -0.19
N ALA A 276 -14.67 -22.62 -1.51
CA ALA A 276 -13.39 -22.52 -2.19
C ALA A 276 -13.32 -21.32 -3.15
N ALA A 277 -12.15 -20.68 -3.24
CA ALA A 277 -11.83 -19.64 -4.21
C ALA A 277 -10.48 -19.91 -4.89
N LEU A 278 -10.37 -19.54 -6.16
CA LEU A 278 -9.12 -19.45 -6.92
C LEU A 278 -9.13 -18.13 -7.71
N ALA A 279 -8.20 -17.22 -7.42
CA ALA A 279 -8.12 -15.93 -8.08
C ALA A 279 -6.69 -15.50 -8.38
N SER A 280 -6.48 -14.82 -9.50
CA SER A 280 -5.19 -14.24 -9.90
C SER A 280 -4.69 -13.22 -8.87
N ASP A 281 -3.40 -13.28 -8.51
CA ASP A 281 -2.77 -12.40 -7.52
C ASP A 281 -1.83 -11.40 -8.20
N ASP A 282 -2.23 -10.13 -8.24
CA ASP A 282 -1.43 -9.04 -8.81
C ASP A 282 -0.09 -8.83 -8.12
N GLY A 283 0.07 -9.27 -6.87
CA GLY A 283 1.36 -9.29 -6.19
C GLY A 283 2.42 -10.11 -6.96
N MET A 284 2.00 -11.14 -7.70
CA MET A 284 2.88 -11.99 -8.51
C MET A 284 3.25 -11.39 -9.88
N LEU A 285 2.76 -10.18 -10.20
CA LEU A 285 3.11 -9.43 -11.40
C LEU A 285 4.14 -8.33 -11.10
N SER A 286 4.77 -7.79 -12.15
CA SER A 286 5.69 -6.66 -12.06
C SER A 286 4.98 -5.35 -11.66
N ASP A 287 5.73 -4.35 -11.19
CA ASP A 287 5.18 -3.17 -10.52
C ASP A 287 4.25 -2.28 -11.37
N SER A 288 2.96 -2.53 -11.24
CA SER A 288 1.86 -1.59 -11.48
C SER A 288 0.64 -2.01 -10.66
N GLU A 289 -0.21 -1.04 -10.30
CA GLU A 289 -1.49 -1.22 -9.59
C GLU A 289 -1.40 -1.68 -8.11
N ARG A 290 -1.52 -0.70 -7.19
CA ARG A 290 -2.00 -0.97 -5.82
C ARG A 290 -3.52 -1.05 -5.86
N ALA A 291 -4.12 -1.96 -5.10
CA ALA A 291 -5.55 -1.87 -4.82
C ALA A 291 -5.85 -0.56 -4.06
N TYR A 292 -6.90 0.15 -4.45
CA TYR A 292 -7.40 1.32 -3.71
C TYR A 292 -8.07 0.85 -2.42
N ALA A 293 -7.61 1.38 -1.28
CA ALA A 293 -8.27 1.28 0.01
C ALA A 293 -9.02 2.60 0.30
N PRO A 294 -10.30 2.58 0.68
CA PRO A 294 -11.03 3.79 1.00
C PRO A 294 -10.52 4.39 2.32
N VAL A 295 -10.11 5.66 2.25
CA VAL A 295 -9.65 6.42 3.41
C VAL A 295 -10.88 7.07 4.08
N ILE A 296 -11.18 6.68 5.32
CA ILE A 296 -12.33 7.23 6.04
C ILE A 296 -11.97 8.59 6.64
N ARG A 297 -12.79 9.60 6.35
CA ARG A 297 -12.68 10.97 6.87
C ARG A 297 -13.98 11.38 7.54
N GLY A 298 -13.89 12.22 8.58
CA GLY A 298 -15.03 12.78 9.29
C GLY A 298 -14.58 13.74 10.40
N ILE A 299 -15.55 14.32 11.13
CA ILE A 299 -15.28 15.29 12.22
C ILE A 299 -15.81 14.75 13.56
N ALA A 300 -14.95 14.73 14.60
CA ALA A 300 -15.34 14.46 15.99
C ALA A 300 -15.33 15.75 16.84
N GLU A 301 -16.27 15.90 17.77
CA GLU A 301 -16.34 17.06 18.69
C GLU A 301 -15.55 16.84 19.99
N THR A 302 -15.40 15.58 20.42
CA THR A 302 -14.74 15.19 21.67
C THR A 302 -13.71 14.07 21.44
N ASN A 303 -13.14 13.51 22.52
CA ASN A 303 -12.35 12.27 22.47
C ASN A 303 -13.27 11.08 22.14
N ALA A 304 -13.73 11.00 20.90
CA ALA A 304 -14.71 10.02 20.45
C ALA A 304 -14.10 8.61 20.28
N THR A 305 -14.97 7.61 20.23
CA THR A 305 -14.65 6.27 19.72
C THR A 305 -15.24 6.14 18.33
N VAL A 306 -14.41 5.75 17.35
CA VAL A 306 -14.88 5.48 15.98
C VAL A 306 -14.95 3.97 15.78
N GLU A 307 -16.17 3.45 15.61
CA GLU A 307 -16.42 2.08 15.16
C GLU A 307 -16.64 2.05 13.64
N VAL A 308 -16.04 1.08 12.95
CA VAL A 308 -16.24 0.87 11.51
C VAL A 308 -16.74 -0.54 11.25
N ARG A 309 -17.89 -0.64 10.57
CA ARG A 309 -18.57 -1.90 10.24
C ARG A 309 -18.70 -2.09 8.73
N GLN A 310 -18.47 -3.32 8.27
CA GLN A 310 -18.72 -3.72 6.89
C GLN A 310 -19.61 -4.98 6.91
N ASN A 311 -20.71 -4.99 6.16
CA ASN A 311 -21.71 -6.07 6.15
C ASN A 311 -22.14 -6.51 7.58
N GLY A 312 -22.25 -5.54 8.50
CA GLY A 312 -22.60 -5.74 9.92
C GLY A 312 -21.48 -6.32 10.81
N PHE A 313 -20.29 -6.62 10.27
CA PHE A 313 -19.14 -7.05 11.07
C PHE A 313 -18.32 -5.84 11.51
N LEU A 314 -18.00 -5.75 12.80
CA LEU A 314 -17.09 -4.74 13.34
C LEU A 314 -15.65 -5.08 12.90
N LEU A 315 -15.04 -4.20 12.10
CA LEU A 315 -13.67 -4.35 11.60
C LEU A 315 -12.68 -3.59 12.49
N TYR A 316 -13.08 -2.40 12.96
CA TYR A 316 -12.24 -1.48 13.72
C TYR A 316 -13.05 -0.79 14.81
N SER A 317 -12.43 -0.59 15.97
CA SER A 317 -12.89 0.31 17.03
C SER A 317 -11.64 0.92 17.69
N GLY A 318 -11.63 2.23 17.90
CA GLY A 318 -10.49 2.96 18.48
C GLY A 318 -10.83 4.41 18.81
N SER A 319 -10.03 5.03 19.68
CA SER A 319 -10.23 6.43 20.09
C SER A 319 -9.56 7.43 19.14
N VAL A 320 -10.33 8.45 18.72
CA VAL A 320 -9.82 9.61 17.97
C VAL A 320 -9.76 10.84 18.86
N SER A 321 -8.84 11.75 18.55
CA SER A 321 -8.83 13.10 19.12
C SER A 321 -9.81 14.01 18.36
N PRO A 322 -10.27 15.12 18.95
CA PRO A 322 -11.32 15.95 18.38
C PRO A 322 -10.82 16.92 17.31
N GLY A 323 -11.70 17.25 16.37
CA GLY A 323 -11.38 17.87 15.09
C GLY A 323 -11.61 16.90 13.92
N PRO A 324 -11.12 17.23 12.71
CA PRO A 324 -11.12 16.32 11.58
C PRO A 324 -10.20 15.12 11.83
N PHE A 325 -10.67 13.91 11.54
CA PHE A 325 -9.90 12.67 11.63
C PHE A 325 -9.79 11.97 10.26
N GLU A 326 -8.73 11.18 10.11
CA GLU A 326 -8.50 10.30 8.96
C GLU A 326 -8.12 8.91 9.46
N ILE A 327 -8.75 7.87 8.91
CA ILE A 327 -8.40 6.46 9.18
C ILE A 327 -8.12 5.76 7.84
N ALA A 328 -6.83 5.55 7.55
CA ALA A 328 -6.36 4.86 6.36
C ALA A 328 -6.00 3.37 6.63
N ASP A 329 -5.73 3.00 7.89
CA ASP A 329 -5.23 1.66 8.26
C ASP A 329 -6.32 0.57 8.38
N ILE A 330 -7.51 0.82 7.83
CA ILE A 330 -8.60 -0.17 7.76
C ILE A 330 -8.30 -1.13 6.61
N TYR A 331 -7.71 -2.27 6.93
CA TYR A 331 -7.55 -3.37 5.98
C TYR A 331 -8.93 -3.78 5.45
N PRO A 332 -9.21 -3.65 4.14
CA PRO A 332 -10.47 -4.09 3.57
C PRO A 332 -10.58 -5.62 3.71
N SER A 333 -11.77 -6.11 4.08
CA SER A 333 -11.98 -7.54 4.36
C SER A 333 -11.87 -8.46 3.12
N GLY A 334 -11.65 -7.89 1.93
CA GLY A 334 -11.90 -8.50 0.62
C GLY A 334 -13.27 -8.10 0.05
N SER A 335 -14.12 -7.46 0.85
CA SER A 335 -15.42 -6.96 0.41
C SER A 335 -15.39 -5.50 -0.08
N ASN A 336 -16.19 -5.21 -1.11
CA ASN A 336 -16.59 -3.86 -1.54
C ASN A 336 -17.95 -3.41 -0.92
N GLY A 337 -18.41 -4.06 0.14
CA GLY A 337 -19.59 -3.59 0.88
C GLY A 337 -19.32 -2.23 1.52
N ASP A 338 -20.34 -1.37 1.61
CA ASP A 338 -20.18 -0.03 2.16
C ASP A 338 -19.78 -0.05 3.65
N LEU A 339 -19.02 0.97 4.05
CA LEU A 339 -18.46 1.08 5.39
C LEU A 339 -19.39 1.95 6.24
N SER A 340 -20.15 1.32 7.13
CA SER A 340 -20.96 2.01 8.12
C SER A 340 -20.06 2.46 9.28
N VAL A 341 -19.88 3.78 9.40
CA VAL A 341 -19.04 4.41 10.41
C VAL A 341 -19.94 4.92 11.53
N SER A 342 -19.54 4.68 12.78
CA SER A 342 -20.23 5.18 13.97
C SER A 342 -19.23 5.96 14.83
N VAL A 343 -19.43 7.28 14.96
CA VAL A 343 -18.64 8.15 15.84
C VAL A 343 -19.42 8.31 17.14
N ILE A 344 -18.86 7.82 18.24
CA ILE A 344 -19.48 7.82 19.58
C ILE A 344 -18.72 8.83 20.44
N GLU A 345 -19.29 10.02 20.62
CA GLU A 345 -18.71 11.12 21.39
C GLU A 345 -18.59 10.78 22.90
N ALA A 346 -17.76 11.52 23.63
CA ALA A 346 -17.52 11.34 25.06
C ALA A 346 -18.78 11.60 25.91
N ASP A 347 -19.67 12.48 25.46
CA ASP A 347 -21.01 12.71 26.02
C ASP A 347 -22.02 11.58 25.69
N GLY A 348 -21.65 10.61 24.84
CA GLY A 348 -22.50 9.51 24.41
C GLY A 348 -23.35 9.76 23.17
N ARG A 349 -23.34 10.96 22.56
CA ARG A 349 -23.99 11.21 21.26
C ARG A 349 -23.36 10.31 20.19
N VAL A 350 -24.18 9.44 19.58
CA VAL A 350 -23.79 8.61 18.44
C VAL A 350 -24.12 9.33 17.15
N ARG A 351 -23.17 9.39 16.22
CA ARG A 351 -23.37 9.83 14.83
C ARG A 351 -23.02 8.70 13.88
N THR A 352 -23.84 8.47 12.88
CA THR A 352 -23.63 7.41 11.87
C THR A 352 -23.60 7.97 10.47
N PHE A 353 -22.66 7.51 9.65
CA PHE A 353 -22.66 7.77 8.21
C PHE A 353 -22.17 6.54 7.44
N THR A 354 -22.61 6.42 6.18
CA THR A 354 -22.25 5.30 5.30
C THR A 354 -21.25 5.77 4.27
N GLN A 355 -19.98 5.42 4.45
CA GLN A 355 -18.91 5.68 3.50
C GLN A 355 -18.99 4.67 2.35
N ALA A 356 -19.26 5.17 1.15
CA ALA A 356 -19.32 4.35 -0.06
C ALA A 356 -17.96 3.72 -0.39
N TYR A 357 -17.93 2.42 -0.73
CA TYR A 357 -16.72 1.74 -1.19
C TYR A 357 -16.47 2.04 -2.68
N ALA A 358 -15.72 3.11 -2.95
CA ALA A 358 -15.33 3.50 -4.32
C ALA A 358 -14.56 2.38 -5.05
N SER A 359 -14.89 2.14 -6.32
CA SER A 359 -14.18 1.17 -7.18
C SER A 359 -13.61 1.82 -8.45
N LEU A 360 -12.29 1.65 -8.65
CA LEU A 360 -11.56 2.18 -9.80
C LEU A 360 -12.04 1.56 -11.14
N PRO A 361 -11.86 2.25 -12.27
CA PRO A 361 -12.10 1.67 -13.60
C PRO A 361 -11.30 0.39 -13.83
N ILE A 362 -11.94 -0.63 -14.43
CA ILE A 362 -11.28 -1.90 -14.71
C ILE A 362 -10.40 -1.75 -15.96
N MET A 363 -9.10 -1.80 -15.75
CA MET A 363 -8.06 -1.83 -16.78
C MET A 363 -7.00 -2.86 -16.38
N VAL A 364 -6.40 -3.54 -17.37
CA VAL A 364 -5.20 -4.38 -17.20
C VAL A 364 -4.23 -4.17 -18.37
N PRO A 365 -2.92 -4.44 -18.21
CA PRO A 365 -1.95 -4.37 -19.31
C PRO A 365 -2.28 -5.31 -20.48
N ALA A 366 -1.83 -4.97 -21.70
CA ALA A 366 -2.05 -5.79 -22.89
C ALA A 366 -1.53 -7.23 -22.72
N GLY A 367 -2.35 -8.22 -23.06
CA GLY A 367 -2.07 -9.65 -22.87
C GLY A 367 -2.17 -10.14 -21.41
N SER A 368 -2.42 -9.27 -20.43
CA SER A 368 -2.66 -9.67 -19.05
C SER A 368 -4.05 -10.30 -18.90
N LEU A 369 -4.13 -11.36 -18.11
CA LEU A 369 -5.36 -12.07 -17.76
C LEU A 369 -5.52 -12.11 -16.24
N ARG A 370 -6.58 -11.47 -15.73
CA ARG A 370 -7.08 -11.68 -14.37
C ARG A 370 -8.31 -12.57 -14.44
N TYR A 371 -8.48 -13.40 -13.42
CA TYR A 371 -9.65 -14.25 -13.27
C TYR A 371 -9.96 -14.52 -11.80
N SER A 372 -11.22 -14.76 -11.49
CA SER A 372 -11.67 -15.15 -10.16
C SER A 372 -12.76 -16.20 -10.27
N LEU A 373 -12.56 -17.33 -9.60
CA LEU A 373 -13.51 -18.43 -9.48
C LEU A 373 -13.82 -18.65 -8.01
N ALA A 374 -15.09 -18.75 -7.66
CA ALA A 374 -15.55 -19.03 -6.31
C ALA A 374 -16.75 -19.99 -6.33
N GLY A 375 -16.84 -20.87 -5.34
CA GLY A 375 -17.97 -21.76 -5.16
C GLY A 375 -18.12 -22.23 -3.72
N GLY A 376 -19.34 -22.31 -3.22
CA GLY A 376 -19.63 -22.64 -1.82
C GLY A 376 -21.08 -22.32 -1.43
N GLN A 377 -21.29 -22.01 -0.16
CA GLN A 377 -22.58 -21.55 0.39
C GLN A 377 -22.47 -20.11 0.86
N VAL A 378 -23.47 -19.28 0.57
CA VAL A 378 -23.50 -17.87 1.03
C VAL A 378 -23.58 -17.82 2.56
N ASP A 379 -22.66 -17.07 3.18
CA ASP A 379 -22.46 -17.04 4.64
C ASP A 379 -22.76 -15.62 5.15
N ASN A 380 -23.95 -15.42 5.71
CA ASN A 380 -24.46 -14.12 6.14
C ASN A 380 -24.28 -13.85 7.64
N ASN A 381 -24.56 -12.61 8.05
CA ASN A 381 -24.39 -12.14 9.44
C ASN A 381 -25.50 -12.68 10.38
N ASP A 382 -26.57 -13.24 9.84
CA ASP A 382 -27.82 -13.56 10.53
C ASP A 382 -28.23 -15.01 10.22
N ASP A 383 -28.31 -15.83 11.27
CA ASP A 383 -28.59 -17.28 11.21
C ASP A 383 -30.02 -17.59 10.69
N GLN A 384 -30.87 -16.59 10.49
CA GLN A 384 -32.22 -16.73 9.91
C GLN A 384 -32.30 -16.42 8.41
N GLN A 385 -31.18 -16.07 7.77
CA GLN A 385 -31.11 -15.87 6.32
C GLN A 385 -30.75 -17.18 5.59
N ALA A 386 -31.15 -17.29 4.33
CA ALA A 386 -30.83 -18.46 3.52
C ALA A 386 -29.33 -18.53 3.20
N SER A 387 -28.79 -19.74 3.12
CA SER A 387 -27.40 -20.01 2.69
C SER A 387 -27.39 -20.89 1.43
N PRO A 388 -27.93 -20.41 0.29
CA PRO A 388 -27.95 -21.18 -0.94
C PRO A 388 -26.52 -21.49 -1.41
N ALA A 389 -26.39 -22.63 -2.08
CA ALA A 389 -25.18 -22.94 -2.83
C ALA A 389 -25.05 -21.98 -4.03
N PHE A 390 -23.84 -21.49 -4.28
CA PHE A 390 -23.56 -20.57 -5.39
C PHE A 390 -22.21 -20.90 -6.05
N ALA A 391 -22.06 -20.42 -7.29
CA ALA A 391 -20.82 -20.34 -8.03
C ALA A 391 -20.69 -18.96 -8.69
N SER A 392 -19.48 -18.42 -8.73
CA SER A 392 -19.15 -17.13 -9.33
C SER A 392 -17.89 -17.25 -10.16
N ALA A 393 -17.92 -16.71 -11.38
CA ALA A 393 -16.77 -16.65 -12.28
C ALA A 393 -16.66 -15.23 -12.87
N ALA A 394 -15.45 -14.67 -12.86
CA ALA A 394 -15.12 -13.39 -13.47
C ALA A 394 -13.81 -13.50 -14.27
N LEU A 395 -13.75 -12.79 -15.40
CA LEU A 395 -12.64 -12.81 -16.35
C LEU A 395 -12.37 -11.37 -16.83
N ILE A 396 -11.12 -10.92 -16.77
CA ILE A 396 -10.70 -9.57 -17.21
C ILE A 396 -9.44 -9.74 -18.06
N TYR A 397 -9.44 -9.26 -19.30
CA TYR A 397 -8.36 -9.48 -20.27
C TYR A 397 -7.96 -8.22 -21.04
N GLY A 398 -6.66 -7.95 -21.10
CA GLY A 398 -6.08 -6.81 -21.81
C GLY A 398 -6.02 -7.05 -23.31
N LEU A 399 -7.08 -6.69 -24.04
CA LEU A 399 -7.17 -6.82 -25.49
C LEU A 399 -6.13 -5.97 -26.24
N SER A 400 -5.76 -4.81 -25.70
CA SER A 400 -4.68 -3.96 -26.22
C SER A 400 -4.18 -2.98 -25.16
N GLU A 401 -3.11 -2.22 -25.46
CA GLU A 401 -2.53 -1.17 -24.60
C GLU A 401 -3.54 -0.06 -24.20
N ARG A 402 -4.71 -0.02 -24.85
CA ARG A 402 -5.79 0.95 -24.55
C ARG A 402 -7.12 0.30 -24.18
N ILE A 403 -7.31 -1.01 -24.35
CA ILE A 403 -8.63 -1.66 -24.22
C ILE A 403 -8.52 -2.92 -23.37
N THR A 404 -9.33 -2.98 -22.32
CA THR A 404 -9.56 -4.17 -21.49
C THR A 404 -10.98 -4.65 -21.70
N GLY A 405 -11.19 -5.92 -21.99
CA GLY A 405 -12.52 -6.55 -22.01
C GLY A 405 -12.73 -7.35 -20.73
N PHE A 406 -13.95 -7.35 -20.18
CA PHE A 406 -14.26 -8.18 -19.02
C PHE A 406 -15.71 -8.70 -19.04
N ALA A 407 -15.91 -9.82 -18.36
CA ALA A 407 -17.19 -10.47 -18.23
C ALA A 407 -17.24 -11.33 -16.95
N GLY A 408 -18.45 -11.76 -16.57
CA GLY A 408 -18.61 -12.73 -15.50
C GLY A 408 -20.01 -13.32 -15.43
N ALA A 409 -20.15 -14.38 -14.65
CA ALA A 409 -21.42 -15.02 -14.32
C ALA A 409 -21.48 -15.36 -12.82
N GLN A 410 -22.66 -15.21 -12.24
CA GLN A 410 -23.01 -15.71 -10.90
C GLN A 410 -24.25 -16.59 -11.02
N LEU A 411 -24.21 -17.76 -10.39
CA LEU A 411 -25.30 -18.73 -10.36
C LEU A 411 -25.50 -19.16 -8.90
N ALA A 412 -26.75 -19.22 -8.45
CA ALA A 412 -27.14 -19.84 -7.19
C ALA A 412 -28.51 -20.52 -7.36
N GLU A 413 -29.00 -21.17 -6.31
CA GLU A 413 -30.39 -21.63 -6.28
C GLU A 413 -31.35 -20.46 -6.56
N ASP A 414 -32.21 -20.61 -7.58
CA ASP A 414 -33.17 -19.62 -8.08
C ASP A 414 -32.64 -18.19 -8.41
N TYR A 415 -31.31 -18.01 -8.52
CA TYR A 415 -30.67 -16.76 -8.93
C TYR A 415 -29.62 -16.97 -10.03
N GLN A 416 -29.64 -16.09 -11.04
CA GLN A 416 -28.61 -16.03 -12.08
C GLN A 416 -28.30 -14.58 -12.44
N ALA A 417 -27.02 -14.25 -12.61
CA ALA A 417 -26.58 -12.97 -13.13
C ALA A 417 -25.41 -13.11 -14.10
N ALA A 418 -25.35 -12.23 -15.08
CA ALA A 418 -24.26 -12.11 -16.04
C ALA A 418 -23.84 -10.65 -16.18
N ASN A 419 -22.53 -10.40 -16.26
CA ASN A 419 -21.93 -9.09 -16.50
C ASN A 419 -21.10 -9.14 -17.78
N ILE A 420 -21.13 -8.04 -18.55
CA ILE A 420 -20.19 -7.77 -19.62
C ILE A 420 -19.81 -6.29 -19.60
N GLY A 421 -18.53 -5.98 -19.80
CA GLY A 421 -18.03 -4.62 -19.79
C GLY A 421 -16.69 -4.44 -20.51
N ALA A 422 -16.30 -3.18 -20.67
CA ALA A 422 -15.03 -2.81 -21.26
C ALA A 422 -14.42 -1.59 -20.55
N GLY A 423 -13.10 -1.63 -20.37
CA GLY A 423 -12.26 -0.50 -19.99
C GLY A 423 -11.53 0.07 -21.20
N VAL A 424 -11.45 1.39 -21.29
CA VAL A 424 -10.70 2.13 -22.30
C VAL A 424 -9.83 3.20 -21.64
N ASN A 425 -8.52 3.17 -21.90
CA ASN A 425 -7.63 4.29 -21.64
C ASN A 425 -7.73 5.28 -22.80
N THR A 426 -8.28 6.46 -22.51
CA THR A 426 -8.54 7.52 -23.51
C THR A 426 -7.32 8.40 -23.77
N GLY A 427 -6.27 8.30 -22.95
CA GLY A 427 -5.17 9.28 -22.87
C GLY A 427 -5.51 10.54 -22.05
N LEU A 428 -6.79 10.79 -21.78
CA LEU A 428 -7.28 11.79 -20.82
C LEU A 428 -7.75 11.15 -19.51
N GLY A 429 -7.48 9.86 -19.31
CA GLY A 429 -7.92 9.05 -18.17
C GLY A 429 -8.52 7.71 -18.58
N ALA A 430 -8.74 6.85 -17.58
CA ALA A 430 -9.32 5.52 -17.77
C ALA A 430 -10.84 5.56 -17.53
N VAL A 431 -11.62 5.07 -18.49
CA VAL A 431 -13.08 4.89 -18.39
C VAL A 431 -13.37 3.40 -18.43
N SER A 432 -14.28 2.90 -17.60
CA SER A 432 -14.85 1.55 -17.79
C SER A 432 -16.36 1.54 -17.63
N MET A 433 -17.05 0.82 -18.52
CA MET A 433 -18.50 0.70 -18.55
C MET A 433 -18.88 -0.79 -18.53
N ASP A 434 -19.84 -1.16 -17.68
CA ASP A 434 -20.33 -2.53 -17.56
C ASP A 434 -21.85 -2.63 -17.39
N LEU A 435 -22.43 -3.67 -17.96
CA LEU A 435 -23.85 -4.00 -17.88
C LEU A 435 -24.02 -5.35 -17.22
N THR A 436 -24.63 -5.35 -16.04
CA THR A 436 -25.08 -6.56 -15.35
C THR A 436 -26.55 -6.80 -15.64
N ARG A 437 -26.93 -8.03 -16.03
CA ARG A 437 -28.33 -8.50 -16.00
C ARG A 437 -28.47 -9.57 -14.91
N SER A 438 -29.51 -9.49 -14.09
CA SER A 438 -29.85 -10.50 -13.09
C SER A 438 -31.28 -10.99 -13.26
N VAL A 439 -31.52 -12.27 -12.96
CA VAL A 439 -32.84 -12.86 -12.78
C VAL A 439 -32.87 -13.53 -11.41
N SER A 440 -33.80 -13.10 -10.57
CA SER A 440 -34.03 -13.60 -9.22
C SER A 440 -35.44 -14.16 -9.14
N LYS A 441 -35.60 -15.40 -8.69
CA LYS A 441 -36.91 -15.99 -8.40
C LYS A 441 -37.06 -16.14 -6.90
N VAL A 442 -38.19 -15.68 -6.35
CA VAL A 442 -38.54 -15.92 -4.94
C VAL A 442 -40.06 -16.00 -4.82
N ASP A 443 -40.59 -16.96 -4.06
CA ASP A 443 -42.04 -17.23 -3.90
C ASP A 443 -42.79 -17.30 -5.24
N ARG A 444 -42.20 -17.99 -6.23
CA ARG A 444 -42.72 -18.14 -7.60
C ARG A 444 -42.79 -16.83 -8.42
N GLN A 445 -42.37 -15.69 -7.88
CA GLN A 445 -42.21 -14.44 -8.64
C GLN A 445 -40.81 -14.35 -9.25
N ALA A 446 -40.72 -14.21 -10.58
CA ALA A 446 -39.47 -13.99 -11.29
C ALA A 446 -39.24 -12.49 -11.55
N ARG A 447 -38.20 -11.91 -10.95
CA ARG A 447 -37.74 -10.53 -11.15
C ARG A 447 -36.54 -10.55 -12.10
N SER A 448 -36.63 -9.88 -13.25
CA SER A 448 -35.54 -9.75 -14.22
C SER A 448 -35.19 -8.27 -14.38
N GLY A 449 -33.95 -7.89 -14.08
CA GLY A 449 -33.50 -6.50 -14.15
C GLY A 449 -32.07 -6.33 -14.62
N GLN A 450 -31.69 -5.07 -14.80
CA GLN A 450 -30.39 -4.64 -15.31
C GLN A 450 -29.77 -3.57 -14.39
N SER A 451 -28.44 -3.55 -14.33
CA SER A 451 -27.64 -2.52 -13.66
C SER A 451 -26.51 -2.10 -14.60
N LEU A 452 -26.50 -0.82 -14.97
CA LEU A 452 -25.45 -0.17 -15.76
C LEU A 452 -24.50 0.54 -14.80
N ARG A 453 -23.20 0.29 -14.91
CA ARG A 453 -22.15 0.92 -14.12
C ARG A 453 -21.17 1.62 -15.06
N VAL A 454 -20.80 2.84 -14.73
CA VAL A 454 -19.78 3.65 -15.42
C VAL A 454 -18.80 4.15 -14.36
N ARG A 455 -17.50 3.98 -14.63
CA ARG A 455 -16.40 4.42 -13.76
C ARG A 455 -15.42 5.24 -14.59
N TYR A 456 -14.89 6.30 -14.01
CA TYR A 456 -13.83 7.13 -14.59
C TYR A 456 -12.81 7.49 -13.50
N ALA A 457 -11.52 7.51 -13.85
CA ALA A 457 -10.44 7.98 -13.00
C ALA A 457 -9.33 8.60 -13.85
N ASN A 458 -8.69 9.65 -13.33
CA ASN A 458 -7.59 10.31 -14.02
C ASN A 458 -6.68 11.09 -13.04
N THR A 459 -5.41 11.26 -13.42
CA THR A 459 -4.51 12.25 -12.80
C THR A 459 -4.11 13.28 -13.86
N LEU A 460 -4.38 14.55 -13.58
CA LEU A 460 -4.01 15.68 -14.43
C LEU A 460 -2.70 16.28 -13.94
N ASP A 461 -1.58 15.76 -14.45
CA ASP A 461 -0.22 16.20 -14.06
C ASP A 461 0.02 17.70 -14.29
N VAL A 462 -0.67 18.31 -15.28
CA VAL A 462 -0.57 19.75 -15.60
C VAL A 462 -1.12 20.64 -14.49
N THR A 463 -2.00 20.10 -13.64
CA THR A 463 -2.70 20.85 -12.58
C THR A 463 -2.60 20.18 -11.21
N ASP A 464 -1.79 19.13 -11.03
CA ASP A 464 -1.74 18.30 -9.82
C ASP A 464 -3.13 17.85 -9.31
N THR A 465 -4.07 17.55 -10.23
CA THR A 465 -5.44 17.12 -9.89
C THR A 465 -5.55 15.59 -9.98
N THR A 466 -5.75 14.93 -8.85
CA THR A 466 -6.10 13.49 -8.80
C THR A 466 -7.62 13.33 -8.71
N LEU A 467 -8.25 12.87 -9.79
CA LEU A 467 -9.62 12.38 -9.79
C LEU A 467 -9.57 10.86 -9.54
N ALA A 468 -9.56 10.48 -8.27
CA ALA A 468 -9.40 9.08 -7.86
C ALA A 468 -10.60 8.22 -8.28
N VAL A 469 -11.83 8.76 -8.20
CA VAL A 469 -13.00 8.12 -8.80
C VAL A 469 -14.05 9.16 -9.22
N ALA A 470 -14.72 8.88 -10.33
CA ALA A 470 -16.06 9.33 -10.64
C ALA A 470 -16.87 8.10 -11.09
N GLY A 471 -17.78 7.64 -10.24
CA GLY A 471 -18.60 6.45 -10.47
C GLY A 471 -20.07 6.78 -10.56
N TYR A 472 -20.79 6.22 -11.53
CA TYR A 472 -22.24 6.25 -11.58
C TYR A 472 -22.79 4.86 -11.86
N ARG A 473 -23.76 4.42 -11.07
CA ARG A 473 -24.49 3.16 -11.26
C ARG A 473 -25.98 3.42 -11.26
N TYR A 474 -26.64 2.99 -12.33
CA TYR A 474 -28.09 2.96 -12.45
C TYR A 474 -28.57 1.51 -12.41
N SER A 475 -29.61 1.21 -11.63
CA SER A 475 -30.23 -0.12 -11.58
C SER A 475 -31.75 -0.03 -11.69
N THR A 476 -32.32 -0.87 -12.56
CA THR A 476 -33.78 -1.02 -12.68
C THR A 476 -34.39 -1.60 -11.40
N GLU A 477 -35.64 -1.26 -11.10
CA GLU A 477 -36.36 -1.75 -9.89
C GLU A 477 -36.31 -3.28 -9.70
N GLN A 478 -36.33 -4.04 -10.79
CA GLN A 478 -36.34 -5.50 -10.79
C GLN A 478 -34.94 -6.14 -10.73
N TYR A 479 -33.87 -5.34 -10.68
CA TYR A 479 -32.50 -5.83 -10.53
C TYR A 479 -32.24 -6.28 -9.08
N ARG A 480 -31.49 -7.37 -8.90
CA ARG A 480 -31.06 -7.85 -7.59
C ARG A 480 -29.59 -8.28 -7.66
N THR A 481 -28.83 -7.95 -6.64
CA THR A 481 -27.55 -8.62 -6.36
C THR A 481 -27.80 -9.98 -5.69
N LEU A 482 -26.80 -10.86 -5.60
CA LEU A 482 -26.95 -12.14 -4.89
C LEU A 482 -27.28 -11.91 -3.40
N ASN A 483 -26.61 -10.95 -2.74
CA ASN A 483 -26.93 -10.54 -1.37
C ASN A 483 -28.39 -10.09 -1.20
N GLN A 484 -28.94 -9.35 -2.18
CA GLN A 484 -30.35 -8.92 -2.18
C GLN A 484 -31.32 -10.07 -2.48
N HIS A 485 -30.99 -11.01 -3.36
CA HIS A 485 -31.80 -12.21 -3.59
C HIS A 485 -31.90 -13.05 -2.31
N VAL A 486 -30.77 -13.29 -1.63
CA VAL A 486 -30.74 -14.03 -0.36
C VAL A 486 -31.52 -13.29 0.74
N SER A 487 -31.49 -11.96 0.74
CA SER A 487 -32.34 -11.15 1.64
C SER A 487 -33.84 -11.27 1.29
N ASP A 488 -34.19 -11.21 0.00
CA ASP A 488 -35.58 -11.34 -0.50
C ASP A 488 -36.18 -12.74 -0.19
N SER A 489 -35.35 -13.77 -0.01
CA SER A 489 -35.75 -15.18 0.25
C SER A 489 -35.81 -15.58 1.73
N GLY A 490 -35.32 -14.75 2.65
CA GLY A 490 -35.37 -15.02 4.08
C GLY A 490 -36.78 -14.98 4.69
N ALA A 491 -37.03 -15.81 5.70
CA ALA A 491 -38.33 -15.92 6.36
C ALA A 491 -38.81 -14.59 7.00
N GLN A 492 -37.90 -13.71 7.42
CA GLN A 492 -38.21 -12.39 7.99
C GLN A 492 -38.41 -11.27 6.93
N ARG A 493 -39.08 -11.59 5.82
CA ARG A 493 -39.41 -10.70 4.69
C ARG A 493 -40.14 -9.37 5.03
N ARG A 494 -40.46 -9.13 6.30
CA ARG A 494 -41.17 -7.95 6.83
C ARG A 494 -40.34 -7.05 7.76
N VAL A 495 -39.12 -7.46 8.16
CA VAL A 495 -38.36 -6.79 9.25
C VAL A 495 -37.15 -6.00 8.74
N LEU A 496 -36.58 -6.38 7.59
CA LEU A 496 -35.40 -5.74 7.00
C LEU A 496 -35.65 -5.36 5.53
N SER A 497 -36.21 -4.17 5.30
CA SER A 497 -36.33 -3.61 3.95
C SER A 497 -34.96 -3.18 3.43
N SER A 498 -34.27 -4.09 2.74
CA SER A 498 -33.03 -3.76 2.04
C SER A 498 -33.29 -2.67 0.99
N GLY A 499 -32.48 -1.62 0.97
CA GLY A 499 -32.60 -0.54 0.00
C GLY A 499 -32.31 -1.04 -1.43
N LEU A 500 -33.33 -1.02 -2.29
CA LEU A 500 -33.18 -1.33 -3.71
C LEU A 500 -32.58 -0.12 -4.42
N ALA A 501 -31.24 -0.02 -4.37
CA ALA A 501 -30.47 1.08 -4.94
C ALA A 501 -30.80 1.29 -6.42
N ARG A 502 -31.28 2.51 -6.73
CA ARG A 502 -31.72 2.97 -8.04
C ARG A 502 -30.60 3.72 -8.76
N ASP A 503 -30.18 4.82 -8.16
CA ASP A 503 -29.14 5.73 -8.63
C ASP A 503 -28.06 5.74 -7.55
N ARG A 504 -26.80 5.52 -7.91
CA ARG A 504 -25.65 5.67 -7.01
C ARG A 504 -24.56 6.46 -7.72
N LEU A 505 -24.25 7.63 -7.19
CA LEU A 505 -23.16 8.51 -7.63
C LEU A 505 -22.03 8.48 -6.59
N GLU A 506 -20.79 8.42 -7.06
CA GLU A 506 -19.56 8.44 -6.27
C GLU A 506 -18.57 9.42 -6.91
N LEU A 507 -17.93 10.28 -6.11
CA LEU A 507 -16.93 11.24 -6.58
C LEU A 507 -15.85 11.43 -5.52
N SER A 508 -14.58 11.32 -5.94
CA SER A 508 -13.42 11.62 -5.09
C SER A 508 -12.36 12.37 -5.89
N ILE A 509 -12.14 13.63 -5.53
CA ILE A 509 -11.18 14.55 -6.15
C ILE A 509 -10.23 15.06 -5.08
N THR A 510 -8.93 15.08 -5.38
CA THR A 510 -7.91 15.82 -4.61
C THR A 510 -7.12 16.70 -5.56
N GLN A 511 -7.09 17.99 -5.27
CA GLN A 511 -6.42 19.05 -6.01
C GLN A 511 -5.30 19.60 -5.13
N ILE A 512 -4.04 19.42 -5.53
CA ILE A 512 -2.91 20.10 -4.86
C ILE A 512 -2.75 21.48 -5.48
N VAL A 513 -2.38 22.49 -4.70
CA VAL A 513 -2.10 23.85 -5.18
C VAL A 513 -0.69 24.23 -4.70
N PRO A 514 0.38 23.80 -5.42
CA PRO A 514 1.74 23.90 -4.92
C PRO A 514 2.17 25.33 -4.58
N GLY A 515 1.79 26.31 -5.41
CA GLY A 515 2.11 27.73 -5.22
C GLY A 515 1.46 28.38 -4.00
N GLN A 516 0.59 27.68 -3.26
CA GLN A 516 -0.02 28.16 -2.01
C GLN A 516 0.22 27.20 -0.83
N SER A 517 1.04 26.16 -1.00
CA SER A 517 1.21 25.06 -0.03
C SER A 517 -0.14 24.51 0.47
N ALA A 518 -1.09 24.34 -0.46
CA ALA A 518 -2.48 24.02 -0.16
C ALA A 518 -2.98 22.78 -0.92
N SER A 519 -4.07 22.20 -0.42
CA SER A 519 -4.79 21.10 -1.04
C SER A 519 -6.30 21.24 -0.80
N LEU A 520 -7.08 20.95 -1.82
CA LEU A 520 -8.54 20.87 -1.76
C LEU A 520 -8.95 19.43 -2.05
N SER A 521 -9.65 18.77 -1.13
CA SER A 521 -10.25 17.44 -1.34
C SER A 521 -11.76 17.53 -1.30
N LEU A 522 -12.42 16.85 -2.24
CA LEU A 522 -13.86 16.66 -2.31
C LEU A 522 -14.16 15.17 -2.40
N THR A 523 -14.88 14.64 -1.42
CA THR A 523 -15.51 13.32 -1.49
C THR A 523 -17.02 13.51 -1.43
N ALA A 524 -17.76 12.89 -2.34
CA ALA A 524 -19.22 12.95 -2.37
C ALA A 524 -19.83 11.62 -2.82
N SER A 525 -20.99 11.29 -2.25
CA SER A 525 -21.83 10.19 -2.71
C SER A 525 -23.31 10.57 -2.60
N GLU A 526 -24.14 10.04 -3.49
CA GLU A 526 -25.61 10.04 -3.31
C GLU A 526 -26.16 8.70 -3.81
N GLN A 527 -26.91 8.00 -2.96
CA GLN A 527 -27.61 6.76 -3.26
C GLN A 527 -29.12 6.92 -3.04
N ARG A 528 -29.89 6.70 -4.10
CA ARG A 528 -31.37 6.73 -4.10
C ARG A 528 -31.92 5.32 -4.22
N TYR A 529 -33.17 5.12 -3.82
CA TYR A 529 -33.80 3.79 -3.77
C TYR A 529 -35.13 3.76 -4.54
N TRP A 530 -35.60 2.56 -4.86
CA TRP A 530 -36.94 2.35 -5.45
C TRP A 530 -38.03 2.10 -4.41
N ASN A 531 -37.72 1.37 -3.34
CA ASN A 531 -38.66 0.89 -2.32
C ASN A 531 -38.68 1.74 -1.03
N LEU A 532 -37.91 2.84 -0.99
CA LEU A 532 -37.77 3.70 0.18
C LEU A 532 -37.90 5.17 -0.28
N PRO A 533 -38.61 6.04 0.48
CA PRO A 533 -38.82 7.43 0.08
C PRO A 533 -37.57 8.31 0.29
N GLY A 534 -36.62 7.85 1.11
CA GLY A 534 -35.39 8.55 1.42
C GLY A 534 -34.26 8.32 0.41
N LYS A 535 -33.10 8.90 0.75
CA LYS A 535 -31.83 8.72 0.05
C LYS A 535 -30.70 8.79 1.07
N THR A 536 -29.57 8.18 0.78
CA THR A 536 -28.33 8.35 1.55
C THR A 536 -27.41 9.29 0.77
N ARG A 537 -26.80 10.28 1.42
CA ARG A 537 -25.86 11.22 0.78
C ARG A 537 -24.72 11.58 1.74
N GLN A 538 -23.51 11.57 1.21
CA GLN A 538 -22.31 12.02 1.90
C GLN A 538 -21.69 13.17 1.08
N LEU A 539 -21.17 14.20 1.75
CA LEU A 539 -20.39 15.27 1.13
C LEU A 539 -19.36 15.76 2.14
N TYR A 540 -18.08 15.60 1.81
CA TYR A 540 -16.95 16.08 2.60
C TYR A 540 -16.03 16.91 1.72
N LEU A 541 -15.92 18.20 2.01
CA LEU A 541 -15.06 19.15 1.32
C LEU A 541 -14.04 19.71 2.32
N SER A 542 -12.75 19.45 2.12
CA SER A 542 -11.67 19.96 2.98
C SER A 542 -10.64 20.76 2.20
N TYR A 543 -10.42 22.01 2.61
CA TYR A 543 -9.31 22.85 2.18
C TYR A 543 -8.26 22.89 3.29
N ASN A 544 -7.07 22.35 3.02
CA ASN A 544 -5.93 22.35 3.95
C ASN A 544 -4.80 23.21 3.36
N ALA A 545 -4.19 24.10 4.13
CA ALA A 545 -3.11 24.96 3.66
C ALA A 545 -2.09 25.28 4.77
N ALA A 546 -0.85 25.55 4.36
CA ALA A 546 0.25 25.92 5.24
C ALA A 546 0.78 27.33 4.93
N TRP A 547 0.72 28.23 5.91
CA TRP A 547 1.33 29.56 5.86
C TRP A 547 2.54 29.62 6.80
N ARG A 548 3.75 29.52 6.23
CA ARG A 548 5.01 29.32 6.97
C ARG A 548 4.93 28.04 7.83
N SER A 549 4.93 28.17 9.15
CA SER A 549 4.74 27.06 10.10
C SER A 549 3.27 26.83 10.51
N LEU A 550 2.39 27.80 10.25
CA LEU A 550 0.97 27.71 10.61
C LEU A 550 0.24 26.82 9.59
N ASN A 551 -0.28 25.68 10.04
CA ASN A 551 -1.14 24.83 9.24
C ASN A 551 -2.59 25.14 9.60
N TYR A 552 -3.49 25.20 8.62
CA TYR A 552 -4.92 25.37 8.85
C TYR A 552 -5.73 24.53 7.87
N SER A 553 -6.85 23.99 8.35
CA SER A 553 -7.80 23.23 7.54
C SER A 553 -9.22 23.70 7.82
N LEU A 554 -9.95 24.03 6.75
CA LEU A 554 -11.39 24.25 6.78
C LEU A 554 -12.06 23.05 6.12
N SER A 555 -12.94 22.38 6.86
CA SER A 555 -13.72 21.22 6.39
C SER A 555 -15.21 21.51 6.50
N ILE A 556 -15.97 21.06 5.51
CA ILE A 556 -17.43 21.15 5.44
C ILE A 556 -17.95 19.73 5.19
N GLU A 557 -18.81 19.25 6.08
CA GLU A 557 -19.38 17.91 6.05
C GLU A 557 -20.91 18.02 5.93
N ARG A 558 -21.52 17.17 5.10
CA ARG A 558 -22.97 16.92 5.09
C ARG A 558 -23.20 15.43 4.96
N ASN A 559 -23.82 14.85 5.97
CA ASN A 559 -24.34 13.49 5.94
C ASN A 559 -25.88 13.54 5.99
N GLU A 560 -26.51 12.75 5.14
CA GLU A 560 -27.96 12.64 5.01
C GLU A 560 -28.27 11.15 4.93
N ASP A 561 -28.95 10.60 5.92
CA ASP A 561 -29.30 9.18 5.99
C ASP A 561 -30.72 9.03 6.55
N PHE A 562 -31.32 7.85 6.40
CA PHE A 562 -32.72 7.62 6.80
C PHE A 562 -32.82 6.56 7.90
N GLY A 563 -33.62 6.85 8.93
CA GLY A 563 -33.89 5.94 10.04
C GLY A 563 -34.77 4.75 9.63
N ARG A 564 -34.83 3.74 10.51
CA ARG A 564 -35.71 2.56 10.32
C ARG A 564 -37.18 2.94 10.15
N ASP A 565 -37.60 4.01 10.81
CA ASP A 565 -38.97 4.51 10.84
C ASP A 565 -39.30 5.46 9.67
N GLY A 566 -38.32 5.74 8.79
CA GLY A 566 -38.47 6.55 7.58
C GLY A 566 -38.01 8.01 7.71
N ASP A 567 -37.75 8.50 8.92
CA ASP A 567 -37.27 9.86 9.16
C ASP A 567 -35.88 10.11 8.56
N ALA A 568 -35.73 11.21 7.81
CA ALA A 568 -34.47 11.62 7.21
C ALA A 568 -33.64 12.47 8.19
N SER A 569 -32.54 11.92 8.69
CA SER A 569 -31.56 12.64 9.50
C SER A 569 -30.57 13.36 8.58
N THR A 570 -30.49 14.68 8.68
CA THR A 570 -29.46 15.50 8.00
C THR A 570 -28.57 16.18 9.03
N ASP A 571 -27.27 15.94 8.92
CA ASP A 571 -26.23 16.54 9.75
C ASP A 571 -25.31 17.35 8.81
N ASN A 572 -25.25 18.67 8.97
CA ASN A 572 -24.34 19.53 8.20
C ASN A 572 -23.42 20.27 9.18
N ARG A 573 -22.13 20.31 8.88
CA ARG A 573 -21.09 20.85 9.78
C ARG A 573 -20.06 21.67 9.04
N ILE A 574 -19.45 22.59 9.76
CA ILE A 574 -18.24 23.28 9.38
C ILE A 574 -17.24 23.13 10.52
N ALA A 575 -16.03 22.63 10.23
CA ALA A 575 -14.95 22.54 11.19
C ALA A 575 -13.68 23.23 10.69
N LEU A 576 -13.16 24.15 11.52
CA LEU A 576 -11.87 24.79 11.37
C LEU A 576 -10.89 24.13 12.33
N SER A 577 -9.75 23.66 11.83
CA SER A 577 -8.59 23.30 12.65
C SER A 577 -7.40 24.19 12.28
N VAL A 578 -6.62 24.59 13.27
CA VAL A 578 -5.41 25.41 13.13
C VAL A 578 -4.33 24.81 14.02
N THR A 579 -3.14 24.56 13.47
CA THR A 579 -2.01 23.94 14.18
C THR A 579 -0.71 24.72 13.94
N LEU A 580 -0.09 25.17 15.03
CA LEU A 580 1.15 25.94 15.03
C LEU A 580 2.24 25.21 15.83
N PRO A 581 3.31 24.69 15.20
CA PRO A 581 4.51 24.23 15.90
C PRO A 581 5.15 25.38 16.67
N LEU A 582 5.41 25.17 17.97
CA LEU A 582 6.05 26.15 18.86
C LEU A 582 7.58 26.19 18.71
N GLY A 583 8.15 25.37 17.83
CA GLY A 583 9.58 25.31 17.54
C GLY A 583 9.86 24.65 16.19
N SER A 584 11.11 24.76 15.73
CA SER A 584 11.56 24.28 14.42
C SER A 584 11.97 22.79 14.39
N SER A 585 12.00 22.10 15.52
CA SER A 585 12.37 20.67 15.56
C SER A 585 11.15 19.77 15.26
N PRO A 586 11.33 18.59 14.63
CA PRO A 586 10.21 17.69 14.34
C PRO A 586 9.40 17.27 15.57
N GLY A 587 10.05 17.15 16.73
CA GLY A 587 9.45 16.79 18.01
C GLY A 587 8.93 17.98 18.83
N SER A 588 9.07 19.22 18.37
CA SER A 588 8.56 20.39 19.07
C SER A 588 7.03 20.30 19.24
N SER A 589 6.54 20.65 20.44
CA SER A 589 5.12 20.74 20.74
C SER A 589 4.40 21.69 19.78
N ARG A 590 3.15 21.37 19.47
CA ARG A 590 2.28 22.13 18.58
C ARG A 590 1.08 22.64 19.39
N LEU A 591 0.76 23.91 19.22
CA LEU A 591 -0.49 24.50 19.69
C LEU A 591 -1.55 24.19 18.63
N SER A 592 -2.68 23.61 19.04
CA SER A 592 -3.83 23.34 18.20
C SER A 592 -5.05 24.13 18.66
N PHE A 593 -5.87 24.56 17.70
CA PHE A 593 -7.19 25.13 17.93
C PHE A 593 -8.17 24.44 16.98
N ASN A 594 -9.28 23.94 17.50
CA ASN A 594 -10.34 23.32 16.71
C ASN A 594 -11.68 23.98 17.06
N ALA A 595 -12.46 24.32 16.05
CA ALA A 595 -13.82 24.83 16.20
C ALA A 595 -14.75 24.12 15.22
N VAL A 596 -15.76 23.43 15.74
CA VAL A 596 -16.82 22.73 15.00
C VAL A 596 -18.14 23.46 15.22
N ARG A 597 -18.97 23.60 14.19
CA ARG A 597 -20.35 24.09 14.31
C ARG A 597 -21.28 23.30 13.39
N ASP A 598 -22.45 22.94 13.89
CA ASP A 598 -23.48 22.21 13.15
C ASP A 598 -24.59 23.11 12.59
N SER A 599 -25.51 22.54 11.82
CA SER A 599 -26.68 23.22 11.26
C SER A 599 -27.84 23.48 12.23
N ARG A 600 -27.84 22.91 13.44
CA ARG A 600 -28.80 23.26 14.51
C ARG A 600 -28.34 24.51 15.28
N GLY A 601 -27.04 24.82 15.22
CA GLY A 601 -26.40 25.91 15.95
C GLY A 601 -25.56 25.43 17.13
N GLU A 602 -25.46 24.11 17.37
CA GLU A 602 -24.51 23.52 18.31
C GLU A 602 -23.09 23.86 17.85
N TYR A 603 -22.20 24.14 18.80
CA TYR A 603 -20.79 24.40 18.55
C TYR A 603 -19.90 23.79 19.62
N ASN A 604 -18.67 23.46 19.22
CA ASN A 604 -17.59 23.05 20.09
C ASN A 604 -16.33 23.83 19.69
N ALA A 605 -15.68 24.51 20.65
CA ALA A 605 -14.46 25.27 20.40
C ALA A 605 -13.42 24.96 21.47
N GLN A 606 -12.26 24.49 21.06
CA GLN A 606 -11.20 24.00 21.94
C GLN A 606 -9.80 24.44 21.50
N ALA A 607 -8.91 24.59 22.48
CA ALA A 607 -7.47 24.81 22.27
C ALA A 607 -6.68 23.74 23.03
N GLY A 608 -5.52 23.34 22.49
CA GLY A 608 -4.69 22.30 23.09
C GLY A 608 -3.23 22.37 22.70
N LEU A 609 -2.42 21.61 23.44
CA LEU A 609 -0.99 21.43 23.23
C LEU A 609 -0.71 19.94 23.03
N ASN A 610 -0.08 19.56 21.92
CA ASN A 610 0.29 18.18 21.64
C ASN A 610 1.72 18.04 21.10
N GLY A 611 2.40 16.93 21.39
CA GLY A 611 3.82 16.77 21.05
C GLY A 611 4.44 15.46 21.56
N GLN A 612 5.73 15.30 21.29
CA GLN A 612 6.54 14.24 21.89
C GLN A 612 6.99 14.64 23.30
N VAL A 613 7.19 13.67 24.18
CA VAL A 613 7.72 13.90 25.54
C VAL A 613 9.19 14.33 25.44
N LEU A 614 9.66 15.21 26.33
CA LEU A 614 11.05 15.67 26.26
C LEU A 614 12.02 14.53 26.60
N GLY A 615 12.82 14.12 25.62
CA GLY A 615 13.76 12.99 25.73
C GLY A 615 13.21 11.66 25.21
N ASP A 616 11.90 11.56 24.96
CA ASP A 616 11.21 10.35 24.48
C ASP A 616 10.40 10.70 23.22
N ARG A 617 10.81 10.18 22.07
CA ARG A 617 10.17 10.44 20.76
C ARG A 617 8.98 9.53 20.49
N ASP A 618 8.80 8.53 21.33
CA ASP A 618 7.97 7.36 21.10
C ASP A 618 6.72 7.39 21.97
N THR A 619 6.77 8.17 23.05
CA THR A 619 5.61 8.68 23.79
C THR A 619 5.20 10.07 23.30
N PHE A 620 3.94 10.16 22.85
CA PHE A 620 3.24 11.36 22.44
C PHE A 620 2.17 11.73 23.47
N TYR A 621 1.96 13.03 23.70
CA TYR A 621 0.93 13.57 24.57
C TYR A 621 0.04 14.58 23.82
N SER A 622 -1.20 14.72 24.27
CA SER A 622 -2.11 15.79 23.88
C SER A 622 -2.96 16.21 25.07
N VAL A 623 -2.95 17.50 25.42
CA VAL A 623 -3.78 18.10 26.48
C VAL A 623 -4.54 19.28 25.89
N GLN A 624 -5.84 19.38 26.21
CA GLN A 624 -6.73 20.35 25.58
C GLN A 624 -7.86 20.78 26.54
N ALA A 625 -8.35 22.00 26.34
CA ALA A 625 -9.50 22.55 27.03
C ALA A 625 -10.39 23.30 26.04
N GLY A 626 -11.71 23.26 26.25
CA GLY A 626 -12.66 23.85 25.34
C GLY A 626 -14.01 24.14 25.97
N ARG A 627 -14.93 24.61 25.13
CA ARG A 627 -16.33 24.80 25.47
C ARG A 627 -17.21 24.25 24.38
N ASP A 628 -18.11 23.39 24.80
CA ASP A 628 -19.19 22.80 24.04
C ASP A 628 -20.50 23.52 24.38
N SER A 629 -21.38 23.66 23.39
CA SER A 629 -22.68 24.30 23.55
C SER A 629 -23.72 23.46 24.33
N THR A 630 -23.53 22.14 24.40
CA THR A 630 -24.45 21.18 25.03
C THR A 630 -23.96 20.69 26.39
N SER A 631 -22.64 20.51 26.54
CA SER A 631 -21.98 19.95 27.73
C SER A 631 -21.04 20.92 28.46
N GLY A 632 -20.99 22.18 28.00
CA GLY A 632 -20.33 23.29 28.68
C GLY A 632 -18.81 23.28 28.55
N SER A 633 -18.12 23.84 29.55
CA SER A 633 -16.65 23.81 29.57
C SER A 633 -16.13 22.39 29.82
N PHE A 634 -15.14 21.95 29.05
CA PHE A 634 -14.53 20.63 29.19
C PHE A 634 -13.00 20.67 29.10
N GLY A 635 -12.36 19.68 29.71
CA GLY A 635 -10.92 19.41 29.59
C GLY A 635 -10.68 17.96 29.16
N ALA A 636 -9.62 17.70 28.40
CA ALA A 636 -9.22 16.36 28.04
C ALA A 636 -7.70 16.20 27.92
N GLY A 637 -7.20 15.01 28.25
CA GLY A 637 -5.81 14.61 28.11
C GLY A 637 -5.71 13.21 27.52
N LYS A 638 -4.67 12.96 26.73
CA LYS A 638 -4.36 11.65 26.14
C LYS A 638 -2.84 11.49 26.01
N VAL A 639 -2.37 10.28 26.28
CA VAL A 639 -0.97 9.86 26.15
C VAL A 639 -0.94 8.56 25.36
N SER A 640 -0.04 8.45 24.37
CA SER A 640 0.15 7.24 23.57
C SER A 640 1.64 6.95 23.41
N THR A 641 2.07 5.72 23.71
CA THR A 641 3.47 5.28 23.61
C THR A 641 3.62 4.06 22.71
N SER A 642 4.72 3.98 21.96
CA SER A 642 4.97 2.92 20.95
C SER A 642 6.26 2.17 21.25
N THR A 643 6.14 0.96 21.81
CA THR A 643 7.27 0.12 22.25
C THR A 643 7.64 -0.94 21.21
N ALA A 644 8.65 -1.77 21.50
CA ALA A 644 8.96 -2.96 20.72
C ALA A 644 7.81 -3.98 20.66
N PHE A 645 7.00 -4.05 21.73
CA PHE A 645 5.98 -5.07 21.96
C PHE A 645 4.53 -4.58 21.77
N GLY A 646 4.33 -3.35 21.30
CA GLY A 646 3.01 -2.80 20.98
C GLY A 646 2.90 -1.29 21.15
N ARG A 647 1.77 -0.73 20.72
CA ARG A 647 1.35 0.64 21.00
C ARG A 647 0.27 0.63 22.07
N PHE A 648 0.43 1.51 23.06
CA PHE A 648 -0.49 1.68 24.19
C PHE A 648 -0.97 3.13 24.23
N GLU A 649 -2.23 3.35 24.59
CA GLU A 649 -2.84 4.67 24.59
C GLU A 649 -3.88 4.77 25.70
N ALA A 650 -3.82 5.85 26.48
CA ALA A 650 -4.79 6.16 27.52
C ALA A 650 -5.30 7.59 27.36
N GLY A 651 -6.60 7.79 27.53
CA GLY A 651 -7.27 9.08 27.40
C GLY A 651 -8.26 9.32 28.54
N TYR A 652 -8.42 10.58 28.93
CA TYR A 652 -9.41 11.05 29.89
C TYR A 652 -10.03 12.36 29.40
N SER A 653 -11.32 12.53 29.58
CA SER A 653 -12.04 13.78 29.29
C SER A 653 -13.15 14.01 30.29
N GLN A 654 -13.37 15.28 30.65
CA GLN A 654 -14.33 15.69 31.67
C GLN A 654 -15.01 16.98 31.22
N GLY A 655 -16.33 16.95 31.07
CA GLY A 655 -17.20 18.12 30.86
C GLY A 655 -17.90 18.55 32.15
N GLN A 656 -19.00 19.28 32.04
CA GLN A 656 -19.82 19.66 33.21
C GLN A 656 -20.70 18.50 33.69
N ASP A 657 -21.32 17.79 32.74
CA ASP A 657 -22.30 16.73 33.00
C ASP A 657 -21.72 15.30 32.84
N TYR A 658 -20.49 15.16 32.34
CA TYR A 658 -19.89 13.86 32.00
C TYR A 658 -18.39 13.75 32.33
N ASP A 659 -17.94 12.51 32.53
CA ASP A 659 -16.54 12.11 32.46
C ASP A 659 -16.39 10.82 31.65
N ALA A 660 -15.28 10.69 30.93
CA ALA A 660 -14.98 9.52 30.10
C ALA A 660 -13.49 9.18 30.14
N PHE A 661 -13.20 7.89 30.29
CA PHE A 661 -11.87 7.30 30.26
C PHE A 661 -11.78 6.30 29.09
N SER A 662 -10.65 6.27 28.39
CA SER A 662 -10.37 5.35 27.30
C SER A 662 -8.98 4.72 27.44
N LEU A 663 -8.86 3.45 27.03
CA LEU A 663 -7.64 2.67 27.08
C LEU A 663 -7.57 1.78 25.83
N SER A 664 -6.53 1.95 25.01
CA SER A 664 -6.30 1.13 23.82
C SER A 664 -4.92 0.47 23.85
N ALA A 665 -4.81 -0.75 23.33
CA ALA A 665 -3.56 -1.49 23.23
C ALA A 665 -3.54 -2.37 21.97
N ALA A 666 -2.57 -2.15 21.08
CA ALA A 666 -2.44 -2.88 19.83
C ALA A 666 -1.01 -3.43 19.66
N GLY A 667 -0.89 -4.69 19.29
CA GLY A 667 0.40 -5.38 19.20
C GLY A 667 0.27 -6.80 18.70
N SER A 668 1.32 -7.58 18.86
CA SER A 668 1.34 -8.99 18.46
C SER A 668 2.19 -9.88 19.36
N LEU A 669 1.88 -11.17 19.30
CA LEU A 669 2.66 -12.27 19.86
C LEU A 669 2.91 -13.26 18.72
N VAL A 670 4.18 -13.62 18.50
CA VAL A 670 4.61 -14.57 17.47
C VAL A 670 5.36 -15.72 18.12
N ALA A 671 4.90 -16.95 17.91
CA ALA A 671 5.51 -18.18 18.36
C ALA A 671 6.15 -18.92 17.18
N HIS A 672 7.44 -19.23 17.29
CA HIS A 672 8.26 -19.83 16.23
C HIS A 672 9.34 -20.74 16.82
N ALA A 673 10.18 -21.35 15.98
CA ALA A 673 11.19 -22.31 16.43
C ALA A 673 12.24 -21.72 17.41
N GLY A 674 12.42 -20.40 17.45
CA GLY A 674 13.28 -19.69 18.41
C GLY A 674 12.56 -19.19 19.67
N GLY A 675 11.32 -19.62 19.93
CA GLY A 675 10.54 -19.26 21.11
C GLY A 675 9.36 -18.33 20.81
N VAL A 676 9.06 -17.43 21.73
CA VAL A 676 7.94 -16.49 21.63
C VAL A 676 8.46 -15.06 21.73
N ASN A 677 8.09 -14.22 20.76
CA ASN A 677 8.43 -12.80 20.73
C ASN A 677 7.15 -11.96 20.66
N LEU A 678 7.08 -10.92 21.48
CA LEU A 678 6.11 -9.84 21.30
C LEU A 678 6.59 -8.89 20.20
N GLY A 679 5.66 -8.19 19.57
CA GLY A 679 5.93 -7.24 18.50
C GLY A 679 4.89 -6.14 18.39
N GLN A 680 5.17 -5.15 17.56
CA GLN A 680 4.17 -4.17 17.10
C GLN A 680 3.05 -4.87 16.29
N ALA A 681 1.99 -4.13 15.95
CA ALA A 681 0.90 -4.67 15.11
C ALA A 681 1.42 -5.06 13.71
N LEU A 682 0.99 -6.21 13.20
CA LEU A 682 1.52 -6.86 12.00
C LEU A 682 0.75 -6.49 10.74
N GLY A 683 1.43 -6.54 9.59
CA GLY A 683 0.79 -6.58 8.27
C GLY A 683 0.23 -7.97 7.93
N GLU A 684 -0.26 -8.13 6.71
CA GLU A 684 -0.60 -9.46 6.15
C GLU A 684 0.63 -10.37 6.06
N THR A 685 1.77 -9.77 5.69
CA THR A 685 3.07 -10.41 5.50
C THR A 685 4.08 -9.64 6.35
N PHE A 686 4.88 -10.36 7.14
CA PHE A 686 5.80 -9.82 8.14
C PHE A 686 7.01 -10.76 8.25
N ALA A 687 8.07 -10.39 8.95
CA ALA A 687 9.26 -11.25 9.07
C ALA A 687 9.78 -11.36 10.50
N LEU A 688 10.57 -12.40 10.76
CA LEU A 688 11.38 -12.52 11.95
C LEU A 688 12.81 -12.10 11.61
N VAL A 689 13.44 -11.31 12.46
CA VAL A 689 14.87 -11.01 12.39
C VAL A 689 15.56 -11.81 13.47
N GLN A 690 16.63 -12.52 13.13
CA GLN A 690 17.45 -13.31 14.04
C GLN A 690 18.87 -12.75 14.05
N VAL A 691 19.33 -12.32 15.22
CA VAL A 691 20.73 -11.97 15.53
C VAL A 691 21.14 -12.87 16.69
N PRO A 692 21.81 -14.02 16.42
CA PRO A 692 22.17 -14.97 17.48
C PRO A 692 22.94 -14.30 18.61
N ASP A 693 22.57 -14.64 19.84
CA ASP A 693 23.23 -14.22 21.09
C ASP A 693 23.29 -12.69 21.35
N VAL A 694 22.55 -11.88 20.58
CA VAL A 694 22.51 -10.41 20.73
C VAL A 694 21.08 -9.92 20.97
N GLY A 695 20.80 -9.50 22.21
CA GLY A 695 19.61 -8.71 22.56
C GLY A 695 19.84 -7.21 22.33
N GLY A 696 18.76 -6.43 22.16
CA GLY A 696 18.80 -4.98 21.95
C GLY A 696 19.22 -4.52 20.56
N ALA A 697 19.44 -5.43 19.60
CA ALA A 697 19.83 -5.08 18.24
C ALA A 697 18.66 -4.43 17.49
N ARG A 698 18.74 -3.11 17.33
CA ARG A 698 17.70 -2.27 16.71
C ARG A 698 17.70 -2.36 15.19
N LEU A 699 16.51 -2.30 14.61
CA LEU A 699 16.33 -2.15 13.17
C LEU A 699 16.41 -0.67 12.78
N LYS A 700 17.08 -0.38 11.66
CA LYS A 700 17.19 0.98 11.11
C LYS A 700 15.92 1.45 10.38
N SER A 701 15.13 0.51 9.86
CA SER A 701 13.96 0.79 9.02
C SER A 701 12.64 0.96 9.80
N PHE A 702 12.59 0.62 11.09
CA PHE A 702 11.38 0.63 11.92
C PHE A 702 11.72 1.14 13.33
N SER A 703 10.98 2.14 13.83
CA SER A 703 11.25 2.68 15.18
C SER A 703 10.93 1.62 16.24
N ASN A 704 11.82 1.51 17.22
CA ASN A 704 11.67 0.73 18.45
C ASN A 704 11.52 -0.78 18.26
N VAL A 705 11.78 -1.30 17.05
CA VAL A 705 11.87 -2.74 16.81
C VAL A 705 13.31 -3.18 17.10
N GLU A 706 13.50 -3.99 18.15
CA GLU A 706 14.79 -4.47 18.63
C GLU A 706 14.72 -5.96 19.01
N THR A 707 15.85 -6.65 19.03
CA THR A 707 15.88 -8.07 19.43
C THR A 707 15.61 -8.24 20.93
N ALA A 708 14.72 -9.17 21.27
CA ALA A 708 14.56 -9.63 22.65
C ALA A 708 15.75 -10.50 23.07
N GLY A 709 15.80 -10.91 24.35
CA GLY A 709 16.89 -11.71 24.91
C GLY A 709 17.13 -13.10 24.28
N ASN A 710 16.25 -13.57 23.39
CA ASN A 710 16.47 -14.77 22.56
C ASN A 710 17.15 -14.46 21.21
N GLY A 711 17.57 -13.22 20.95
CA GLY A 711 18.16 -12.79 19.68
C GLY A 711 17.15 -12.56 18.55
N TYR A 712 15.85 -12.56 18.82
CA TYR A 712 14.81 -12.37 17.79
C TYR A 712 14.06 -11.05 17.93
N ALA A 713 13.77 -10.41 16.79
CA ALA A 713 12.86 -9.27 16.66
C ALA A 713 11.76 -9.57 15.63
N VAL A 714 10.59 -8.93 15.77
CA VAL A 714 9.48 -9.08 14.82
C VAL A 714 9.42 -7.84 13.92
N LEU A 715 9.76 -8.00 12.63
CA LEU A 715 9.61 -6.98 11.60
C LEU A 715 8.13 -6.90 11.20
N PRO A 716 7.38 -5.84 11.56
CA PRO A 716 5.91 -5.87 11.51
C PRO A 716 5.34 -5.90 10.09
N TYR A 717 6.08 -5.49 9.07
CA TYR A 717 5.61 -5.44 7.68
C TYR A 717 6.71 -5.81 6.68
N ALA A 718 6.33 -6.60 5.67
CA ALA A 718 7.12 -6.86 4.47
C ALA A 718 6.20 -6.98 3.24
N GLN A 719 6.66 -6.50 2.09
CA GLN A 719 5.94 -6.59 0.81
C GLN A 719 6.05 -8.01 0.22
N ALA A 720 4.91 -8.65 -0.04
CA ALA A 720 4.85 -9.95 -0.69
C ALA A 720 5.41 -9.88 -2.13
N TYR A 721 6.11 -10.94 -2.55
CA TYR A 721 6.69 -11.11 -3.89
C TYR A 721 7.64 -9.98 -4.32
N ARG A 722 8.28 -9.31 -3.36
CA ARG A 722 9.21 -8.18 -3.58
C ARG A 722 10.45 -8.27 -2.71
N THR A 723 11.54 -7.67 -3.18
CA THR A 723 12.79 -7.54 -2.41
C THR A 723 12.61 -6.53 -1.28
N ASN A 724 12.55 -7.02 -0.04
CA ASN A 724 12.53 -6.20 1.17
C ASN A 724 13.94 -6.14 1.75
N TRP A 725 14.42 -4.91 1.98
CA TRP A 725 15.73 -4.66 2.59
C TRP A 725 15.58 -4.47 4.10
N VAL A 726 16.25 -5.31 4.87
CA VAL A 726 16.29 -5.25 6.33
C VAL A 726 17.71 -4.87 6.75
N SER A 727 17.82 -3.91 7.66
CA SER A 727 19.13 -3.44 8.14
C SER A 727 19.09 -3.12 9.63
N LEU A 728 20.19 -3.43 10.31
CA LEU A 728 20.39 -3.19 11.74
C LEU A 728 21.10 -1.86 11.96
N ASP A 729 20.83 -1.21 13.09
CA ASP A 729 21.51 0.00 13.51
C ASP A 729 22.76 -0.34 14.34
N THR A 730 23.91 -0.33 13.66
CA THR A 730 25.20 -0.69 14.27
C THR A 730 25.68 0.29 15.35
N ARG A 731 25.02 1.45 15.52
CA ARG A 731 25.40 2.48 16.51
C ARG A 731 25.12 2.07 17.96
N GLN A 732 24.28 1.06 18.20
CA GLN A 732 23.82 0.68 19.53
C GLN A 732 24.03 -0.82 19.88
N LEU A 733 24.85 -1.54 19.10
CA LEU A 733 25.11 -2.98 19.29
C LEU A 733 26.12 -3.33 20.40
N GLY A 734 26.80 -2.33 20.98
CA GLY A 734 27.97 -2.57 21.85
C GLY A 734 29.30 -2.55 21.10
N ALA A 735 30.41 -2.59 21.83
CA ALA A 735 31.77 -2.62 21.27
C ALA A 735 32.28 -4.07 21.05
N ASP A 736 31.57 -5.02 21.63
CA ASP A 736 31.82 -6.45 21.78
C ASP A 736 30.94 -7.31 20.85
N VAL A 737 30.11 -6.69 20.01
CA VAL A 737 29.34 -7.34 18.95
C VAL A 737 29.85 -6.84 17.60
N ASP A 738 30.10 -7.76 16.66
CA ASP A 738 30.35 -7.44 15.25
C ASP A 738 29.45 -8.23 14.30
N LEU A 739 29.13 -7.67 13.13
CA LEU A 739 28.22 -8.27 12.16
C LEU A 739 28.94 -8.55 10.84
N GLU A 740 28.86 -9.78 10.33
CA GLU A 740 29.41 -10.13 9.00
C GLU A 740 28.77 -9.29 7.89
N ASN A 741 27.47 -8.99 8.04
CA ASN A 741 26.72 -8.06 7.22
C ASN A 741 25.69 -7.34 8.09
N ALA A 742 25.58 -6.01 7.98
CA ALA A 742 24.56 -5.21 8.69
C ALA A 742 23.26 -5.01 7.88
N ILE A 743 23.21 -5.52 6.63
CA ILE A 743 22.10 -5.38 5.69
C ILE A 743 21.85 -6.73 5.02
N THR A 744 20.59 -7.14 4.90
CA THR A 744 20.17 -8.39 4.25
C THR A 744 18.85 -8.17 3.50
N GLN A 745 18.57 -8.99 2.49
CA GLN A 745 17.33 -8.92 1.70
C GLN A 745 16.53 -10.23 1.77
N ILE A 746 15.20 -10.12 1.72
CA ILE A 746 14.26 -11.25 1.65
C ILE A 746 13.14 -10.98 0.64
N VAL A 747 12.51 -12.05 0.13
CA VAL A 747 11.39 -11.99 -0.82
C VAL A 747 10.27 -12.91 -0.34
N PRO A 748 9.44 -12.49 0.62
CA PRO A 748 8.38 -13.33 1.17
C PRO A 748 7.26 -13.61 0.17
N ARG A 749 6.68 -14.81 0.18
CA ARG A 749 5.35 -15.08 -0.40
C ARG A 749 4.27 -14.36 0.42
N ARG A 750 3.06 -14.19 -0.16
CA ARG A 750 1.91 -13.61 0.56
C ARG A 750 1.62 -14.40 1.84
N GLY A 751 1.57 -13.70 2.96
CA GLY A 751 1.36 -14.28 4.29
C GLY A 751 2.54 -15.09 4.85
N ALA A 752 3.72 -15.09 4.21
CA ALA A 752 4.91 -15.76 4.72
C ALA A 752 5.47 -15.08 5.97
N ILE A 753 6.28 -15.84 6.72
CA ILE A 753 7.05 -15.38 7.89
C ILE A 753 8.50 -15.87 7.71
N PRO A 754 9.31 -15.23 6.85
CA PRO A 754 10.71 -15.58 6.66
C PRO A 754 11.57 -15.16 7.87
N VAL A 755 12.71 -15.83 8.06
CA VAL A 755 13.70 -15.48 9.09
C VAL A 755 14.91 -14.83 8.43
N VAL A 756 15.10 -13.53 8.69
CA VAL A 756 16.29 -12.78 8.27
C VAL A 756 17.40 -13.03 9.28
N ARG A 757 18.33 -13.93 8.94
CA ARG A 757 19.48 -14.27 9.81
C ARG A 757 20.64 -13.31 9.56
N PHE A 758 21.01 -12.54 10.58
CA PHE A 758 22.25 -11.76 10.62
C PHE A 758 23.26 -12.55 11.46
N LYS A 759 24.43 -12.85 10.90
CA LYS A 759 25.52 -13.45 11.68
C LYS A 759 26.18 -12.39 12.54
N ALA A 760 26.16 -12.60 13.86
CA ALA A 760 26.90 -11.82 14.83
C ALA A 760 28.07 -12.64 15.39
N ASN A 761 29.19 -11.97 15.63
CA ASN A 761 30.31 -12.48 16.41
C ASN A 761 30.34 -11.68 17.72
N VAL A 762 30.15 -12.37 18.86
CA VAL A 762 30.27 -11.76 20.19
C VAL A 762 31.67 -12.01 20.72
N GLY A 763 32.44 -10.94 20.95
CA GLY A 763 33.84 -11.00 21.34
C GLY A 763 34.56 -9.66 21.25
N ARG A 764 35.79 -9.59 21.78
CA ARG A 764 36.57 -8.34 21.76
C ARG A 764 37.12 -8.08 20.36
N ARG A 765 36.74 -6.95 19.77
CA ARG A 765 37.41 -6.37 18.59
C ARG A 765 38.84 -5.98 18.98
N VAL A 766 39.85 -6.67 18.44
CA VAL A 766 41.28 -6.39 18.70
C VAL A 766 42.01 -6.31 17.36
N GLN A 767 42.78 -5.24 17.18
CA GLN A 767 43.71 -5.10 16.06
C GLN A 767 45.10 -5.52 16.52
N PHE A 768 45.62 -6.62 15.98
CA PHE A 768 46.98 -7.09 16.25
C PHE A 768 47.94 -6.55 15.19
N GLU A 769 49.14 -6.10 15.61
CA GLU A 769 50.28 -6.01 14.71
C GLU A 769 51.08 -7.32 14.82
N LEU A 770 51.16 -8.08 13.72
CA LEU A 770 51.85 -9.35 13.68
C LEU A 770 53.24 -9.19 13.03
N VAL A 771 54.25 -9.59 13.78
CA VAL A 771 55.65 -9.67 13.33
C VAL A 771 56.13 -11.12 13.37
N ARG A 772 57.02 -11.47 12.45
CA ARG A 772 57.73 -12.74 12.41
C ARG A 772 58.82 -12.77 13.49
N THR A 773 59.40 -13.95 13.73
CA THR A 773 60.50 -14.17 14.70
C THR A 773 61.79 -13.41 14.38
N ASP A 774 61.92 -12.89 13.15
CA ASP A 774 63.02 -12.02 12.69
C ASP A 774 62.72 -10.51 12.84
N GLY A 775 61.54 -10.15 13.36
CA GLY A 775 61.07 -8.77 13.48
C GLY A 775 60.47 -8.17 12.21
N SER A 776 60.45 -8.89 11.08
CA SER A 776 59.79 -8.44 9.85
C SER A 776 58.26 -8.53 9.96
N LYS A 777 57.54 -7.66 9.23
CA LYS A 777 56.08 -7.65 9.24
C LYS A 777 55.50 -8.85 8.49
N VAL A 778 54.38 -9.39 8.97
CA VAL A 778 53.60 -10.37 8.22
C VAL A 778 53.08 -9.73 6.92
N PRO A 779 53.20 -10.41 5.75
CA PRO A 779 52.76 -9.86 4.47
C PRO A 779 51.23 -9.69 4.41
N LEU A 780 50.77 -8.73 3.61
CA LEU A 780 49.35 -8.41 3.48
C LEU A 780 48.55 -9.59 2.89
N GLY A 781 47.51 -10.03 3.60
CA GLY A 781 46.62 -11.12 3.17
C GLY A 781 46.98 -12.52 3.69
N ALA A 782 47.92 -12.61 4.63
CA ALA A 782 48.18 -13.81 5.46
C ALA A 782 47.39 -13.80 6.78
#